data_AF-A0A934R116-F1
#
_entry.id   AF-A0A934R116-F1
#
_cell.length_a   1.000
_cell.length_b   1.000
_cell.length_c   1.000
_cell.angle_alpha   90.00
_cell.angle_beta   90.00
_cell.angle_gamma   90.00
#
_symmetry.space_group_name_H-M   'P 1'
#
loop_
_entity.id
_entity.type
_entity.pdbx_description
1 polymer ?
#
loop_
_entity_poly.entity_id
_entity_poly.type
_entity_poly.pdbx_seq_one_letter_code
_entity_poly.pdbx_strand_id
1 'polypeptide(L)'
;MSDAPLENEPNRRQWIGFWSMIALQTQNAFNDKMAQFTLIPLGAAVGFHFLIPGAGLEVDVPSAAGLMMALPFVLFAPIAGWVSDRFSKRDVMLGAAVLQALVLAWICGAVFLRSMPLALFGFFALAVQSAFFSPAKMGINKELVGSKHLGFATGIQQMTSMLALLCGQIFAGWLFDHRFDGHGGGAEYAWQAALGPLLLLAVFAVPALAIMFAIPRVPAQHGPPFTRKLAISHFLNLADLWRDRALRRASFGVAFFWGFAAFINLWSVKLAKQMTGGGEGFGIQSSIFMAAASLGMAAGFGSASVLMRRRIELGWVPVAGALMTLAALSLALLTPGDMWFLAALGFLAFSAAVFLTPLNAWMQDRYPPDKRGELQSAVNLQDCFAGIIAVILIAVFEFAAKWFHLSDAVGFRLEIAFIGLTCGVMTLSVIRLLPGDFLRLVGCAVIRTLYRIRTVHPERIPAKGGALLLPNHVTFADAFFISAACTRPVRFVMDEAFTANPAVKLFTSIFHTVNIRREQPREAIRITIEALQNGDLVCLFPEGQLTRTGTLNELHRGFELIARKAGHPLIPLWMDGSWGSIFSFERGSFFRKLPYHLPYGLTVAFGKEMEPETADMATVRQALQTCSAKAISHRYSKPAWAKRVPVVKCGALKKFRPREGDERRRLWANGHQIGQVSALQRHEPFFVLKEDPTLAEFPALLLTFPELYQSEVKLRDYVDGTLHACWVGGDLLREMLGTTQLCKPVEFYDFGSQALVPVYRAEILHLPCLAVDGRVISMSMPDPVRPNAHSDPQVGRKPGTWGKLLPGWVLLPGPDGNLRAYGPAAPQEGLPLPDKAFLDAEGFLTAYKAPPRR
;
A
#
# COMPACT_ATOMS: atom_id res chain seq x y z
N MET A 1 -6.74 -20.27 15.81
CA MET A 1 -5.80 -20.77 14.80
C MET A 1 -4.41 -20.69 15.40
N SER A 2 -3.65 -21.78 15.33
CA SER A 2 -2.40 -22.08 16.04
C SER A 2 -1.34 -20.98 16.01
N ASP A 3 -0.63 -20.83 17.13
CA ASP A 3 0.58 -20.03 17.35
C ASP A 3 1.59 -20.15 16.20
N ALA A 4 1.53 -19.22 15.24
CA ALA A 4 2.61 -19.03 14.28
C ALA A 4 3.67 -18.12 14.94
N PRO A 5 4.95 -18.55 15.05
CA PRO A 5 5.97 -17.74 15.69
C PRO A 5 6.14 -16.41 14.93
N LEU A 6 6.02 -15.32 15.68
CA LEU A 6 6.12 -13.94 15.22
C LEU A 6 7.51 -13.67 14.57
N GLU A 7 7.63 -13.85 13.25
CA GLU A 7 8.89 -13.73 12.48
C GLU A 7 9.65 -12.41 12.77
N ASN A 8 10.88 -12.52 13.29
CA ASN A 8 11.80 -11.39 13.52
C ASN A 8 12.32 -10.81 12.19
N GLU A 9 12.75 -9.54 12.20
CA GLU A 9 13.44 -8.94 11.05
C GLU A 9 14.66 -9.79 10.64
N PRO A 10 14.86 -10.04 9.33
CA PRO A 10 15.94 -10.90 8.86
C PRO A 10 17.32 -10.34 9.23
N ASN A 11 18.14 -11.20 9.84
CA ASN A 11 19.50 -10.85 10.22
C ASN A 11 20.44 -10.82 8.99
N ARG A 12 21.66 -10.30 9.18
CA ARG A 12 22.67 -10.19 8.10
C ARG A 12 22.95 -11.54 7.42
N ARG A 13 22.97 -12.64 8.18
CA ARG A 13 23.23 -13.99 7.65
C ARG A 13 22.10 -14.48 6.76
N GLN A 14 20.85 -14.20 7.12
CA GLN A 14 19.67 -14.52 6.30
C GLN A 14 19.67 -13.72 4.99
N TRP A 15 20.05 -12.44 5.02
CA TRP A 15 20.21 -11.64 3.80
C TRP A 15 21.32 -12.15 2.88
N ILE A 16 22.47 -12.55 3.44
CA ILE A 16 23.53 -13.21 2.66
C ILE A 16 22.98 -14.49 2.03
N GLY A 17 22.28 -15.31 2.82
CA GLY A 17 21.63 -16.52 2.32
C GLY A 17 20.64 -16.27 1.19
N PHE A 18 19.85 -15.19 1.26
CA PHE A 18 18.94 -14.78 0.19
C PHE A 18 19.71 -14.45 -1.09
N TRP A 19 20.72 -13.59 -1.04
CA TRP A 19 21.51 -13.23 -2.22
C TRP A 19 22.28 -14.42 -2.81
N SER A 20 22.79 -15.32 -1.98
CA SER A 20 23.40 -16.57 -2.42
C SER A 20 22.39 -17.49 -3.11
N MET A 21 21.17 -17.60 -2.59
CA MET A 21 20.09 -18.34 -3.26
C MET A 21 19.74 -17.71 -4.61
N ILE A 22 19.64 -16.37 -4.69
CA ILE A 22 19.40 -15.65 -5.94
C ILE A 22 20.52 -15.93 -6.96
N ALA A 23 21.79 -15.86 -6.57
CA ALA A 23 22.90 -16.17 -7.48
C ALA A 23 22.81 -17.60 -8.04
N LEU A 24 22.55 -18.57 -7.16
CA LEU A 24 22.41 -19.97 -7.54
C LEU A 24 21.26 -20.20 -8.53
N GLN A 25 20.07 -19.65 -8.26
CA GLN A 25 18.93 -19.87 -9.15
C GLN A 25 19.06 -19.12 -10.49
N THR A 26 19.70 -17.95 -10.51
CA THR A 26 20.03 -17.21 -11.75
C THR A 26 20.95 -18.04 -12.61
N GLN A 27 21.99 -18.61 -12.00
CA GLN A 27 22.90 -19.51 -12.69
C GLN A 27 22.18 -20.77 -13.20
N ASN A 28 21.33 -21.39 -12.37
CA ASN A 28 20.59 -22.58 -12.79
C ASN A 28 19.71 -22.29 -14.03
N ALA A 29 18.96 -21.18 -14.01
CA ALA A 29 18.13 -20.77 -15.14
C ALA A 29 18.94 -20.47 -16.41
N PHE A 30 20.12 -19.86 -16.26
CA PHE A 30 21.04 -19.61 -17.36
C PHE A 30 21.54 -20.92 -17.98
N ASN A 31 22.00 -21.86 -17.16
CA ASN A 31 22.52 -23.16 -17.59
C ASN A 31 21.46 -23.97 -18.36
N ASP A 32 20.24 -24.04 -17.83
CA ASP A 32 19.14 -24.78 -18.46
C ASP A 32 18.84 -24.27 -19.87
N LYS A 33 18.78 -22.94 -20.04
CA LYS A 33 18.52 -22.33 -21.34
C LYS A 33 19.71 -22.41 -22.28
N MET A 34 20.92 -22.20 -21.77
CA MET A 34 22.11 -22.27 -22.61
C MET A 34 22.31 -23.71 -23.14
N ALA A 35 22.13 -24.73 -22.30
CA ALA A 35 22.16 -26.13 -22.74
C ALA A 35 21.08 -26.43 -23.79
N GLN A 36 19.84 -25.96 -23.57
CA GLN A 36 18.75 -26.11 -24.52
C GLN A 36 19.09 -25.50 -25.89
N PHE A 37 19.54 -24.24 -25.90
CA PHE A 37 19.81 -23.47 -27.11
C PHE A 37 21.16 -23.80 -27.76
N THR A 38 22.03 -24.59 -27.13
CA THR A 38 23.19 -25.20 -27.79
C THR A 38 22.84 -26.54 -28.45
N LEU A 39 21.98 -27.36 -27.82
CA LEU A 39 21.60 -28.67 -28.37
C LEU A 39 20.64 -28.56 -29.57
N ILE A 40 19.80 -27.53 -29.62
CA ILE A 40 18.88 -27.30 -30.74
C ILE A 40 19.62 -27.11 -32.09
N PRO A 41 20.53 -26.13 -32.25
CA PRO A 41 21.25 -25.94 -33.51
C PRO A 41 22.20 -27.10 -33.81
N LEU A 42 22.79 -27.74 -32.80
CA LEU A 42 23.56 -28.98 -32.98
C LEU A 42 22.70 -30.08 -33.63
N GLY A 43 21.51 -30.33 -33.08
CA GLY A 43 20.58 -31.33 -33.59
C GLY A 43 20.17 -31.09 -35.04
N ALA A 44 19.92 -29.82 -35.39
CA ALA A 44 19.62 -29.41 -36.75
C ALA A 44 20.83 -29.64 -37.69
N ALA A 45 22.04 -29.25 -37.28
CA ALA A 45 23.25 -29.39 -38.09
C ALA A 45 23.68 -30.84 -38.35
N VAL A 46 23.31 -31.77 -37.46
CA VAL A 46 23.57 -33.21 -37.62
C VAL A 46 22.38 -33.98 -38.21
N GLY A 47 21.28 -33.29 -38.54
CA GLY A 47 20.08 -33.88 -39.13
C GLY A 47 19.33 -34.85 -38.21
N PHE A 48 19.44 -34.71 -36.89
CA PHE A 48 18.82 -35.64 -35.95
C PHE A 48 17.31 -35.36 -35.78
N HIS A 49 16.49 -36.40 -35.92
CA HIS A 49 15.05 -36.35 -35.68
C HIS A 49 14.63 -37.58 -34.88
N PHE A 50 13.64 -37.43 -33.98
CA PHE A 50 13.04 -38.58 -33.31
C PHE A 50 11.95 -39.17 -34.19
N LEU A 51 12.06 -40.47 -34.45
CA LEU A 51 10.98 -41.27 -35.04
C LEU A 51 10.16 -41.88 -33.91
N ILE A 52 8.86 -41.57 -33.87
CA ILE A 52 7.92 -42.25 -32.96
C ILE A 52 7.44 -43.54 -33.63
N PRO A 53 7.85 -44.74 -33.16
CA PRO A 53 7.44 -45.99 -33.78
C PRO A 53 5.92 -46.14 -33.73
N GLY A 54 5.29 -46.38 -34.88
CA GLY A 54 3.85 -46.61 -35.01
C GLY A 54 2.99 -45.39 -35.36
N ALA A 55 3.50 -44.15 -35.23
CA ALA A 55 2.76 -42.92 -35.58
C ALA A 55 3.23 -42.25 -36.89
N GLY A 56 4.38 -42.67 -37.44
CA GLY A 56 4.97 -42.06 -38.64
C GLY A 56 5.33 -40.57 -38.47
N LEU A 57 5.40 -40.08 -37.22
CA LEU A 57 5.67 -38.69 -36.90
C LEU A 57 7.17 -38.50 -36.63
N GLU A 58 7.80 -37.61 -37.39
CA GLU A 58 9.15 -37.10 -37.10
C GLU A 58 9.04 -35.89 -36.18
N VAL A 59 9.69 -35.96 -35.02
CA VAL A 59 9.76 -34.86 -34.06
C VAL A 59 11.14 -34.24 -34.13
N ASP A 60 11.18 -32.94 -34.43
CA ASP A 60 12.41 -32.17 -34.46
C ASP A 60 12.98 -31.91 -33.05
N VAL A 61 14.28 -31.63 -32.99
CA VAL A 61 14.98 -31.38 -31.73
C VAL A 61 14.39 -30.19 -30.94
N PRO A 62 14.01 -29.06 -31.55
CA PRO A 62 13.31 -27.97 -30.85
C PRO A 62 12.06 -28.43 -30.10
N SER A 63 11.15 -29.16 -30.76
CA SER A 63 9.90 -29.63 -30.14
C SER A 63 10.16 -30.67 -29.06
N ALA A 64 11.10 -31.59 -29.30
CA ALA A 64 11.51 -32.58 -28.33
C ALA A 64 12.11 -31.93 -27.06
N ALA A 65 13.00 -30.94 -27.22
CA ALA A 65 13.60 -30.21 -26.11
C ALA A 65 12.54 -29.40 -25.33
N GLY A 66 11.57 -28.80 -26.00
CA GLY A 66 10.43 -28.14 -25.36
C GLY A 66 9.62 -29.11 -24.48
N LEU A 67 9.29 -30.29 -25.00
CA LEU A 67 8.54 -31.32 -24.29
C LEU A 67 9.35 -31.89 -23.11
N MET A 68 10.64 -32.16 -23.30
CA MET A 68 11.56 -32.65 -22.27
C MET A 68 11.68 -31.71 -21.09
N MET A 69 11.54 -30.39 -21.30
CA MET A 69 11.53 -29.41 -20.21
C MET A 69 10.23 -29.41 -19.41
N ALA A 70 9.07 -29.57 -20.06
CA ALA A 70 7.77 -29.54 -19.39
C ALA A 70 7.45 -30.86 -18.67
N LEU A 71 7.82 -31.99 -19.27
CA LEU A 71 7.38 -33.32 -18.83
C LEU A 71 7.79 -33.67 -17.37
N PRO A 72 9.02 -33.39 -16.90
CA PRO A 72 9.40 -33.69 -15.52
C PRO A 72 8.59 -32.93 -14.47
N PHE A 73 8.20 -31.68 -14.75
CA PHE A 73 7.36 -30.90 -13.84
C PHE A 73 5.97 -31.53 -13.69
N VAL A 74 5.44 -32.16 -14.74
CA VAL A 74 4.18 -32.89 -14.69
C VAL A 74 4.35 -34.23 -13.95
N LEU A 75 5.37 -35.02 -14.31
CA LEU A 75 5.57 -36.38 -13.80
C LEU A 75 6.07 -36.45 -12.35
N PHE A 76 6.91 -35.52 -11.93
CA PHE A 76 7.57 -35.57 -10.62
C PHE A 76 7.04 -34.53 -9.61
N ALA A 77 6.04 -33.72 -9.96
CA ALA A 77 5.49 -32.67 -9.09
C ALA A 77 5.21 -33.10 -7.63
N PRO A 78 4.50 -34.21 -7.34
CA PRO A 78 4.18 -34.63 -5.98
C PRO A 78 5.42 -35.05 -5.21
N ILE A 79 6.32 -35.77 -5.87
CA ILE A 79 7.56 -36.26 -5.27
C ILE A 79 8.48 -35.07 -4.96
N ALA A 80 8.62 -34.14 -5.90
CA ALA A 80 9.39 -32.90 -5.71
C ALA A 80 8.84 -32.05 -4.55
N GLY A 81 7.51 -31.93 -4.45
CA GLY A 81 6.84 -31.21 -3.35
C GLY A 81 7.12 -31.87 -2.00
N TRP A 82 6.94 -33.19 -1.92
CA TRP A 82 7.21 -33.95 -0.70
C TRP A 82 8.68 -33.93 -0.29
N VAL A 83 9.63 -34.11 -1.23
CA VAL A 83 11.07 -34.03 -0.94
C VAL A 83 11.41 -32.65 -0.38
N SER A 84 10.85 -31.60 -0.98
CA SER A 84 11.03 -30.24 -0.52
C SER A 84 10.54 -30.07 0.92
N ASP A 85 9.36 -30.59 1.28
CA ASP A 85 8.79 -30.40 2.63
C ASP A 85 9.42 -31.33 3.69
N ARG A 86 9.80 -32.55 3.32
CA ARG A 86 10.37 -33.57 4.22
C ARG A 86 11.82 -33.30 4.62
N PHE A 87 12.62 -32.78 3.70
CA PHE A 87 14.05 -32.51 3.92
C PHE A 87 14.30 -31.01 4.07
N SER A 88 15.48 -30.63 4.59
CA SER A 88 15.85 -29.22 4.64
C SER A 88 15.91 -28.66 3.22
N LYS A 89 15.27 -27.52 2.97
CA LYS A 89 15.24 -26.87 1.63
C LYS A 89 16.63 -26.67 1.06
N ARG A 90 17.61 -26.35 1.92
CA ARG A 90 19.02 -26.22 1.56
C ARG A 90 19.61 -27.53 1.03
N ASP A 91 19.31 -28.65 1.69
CA ASP A 91 19.86 -29.96 1.33
C ASP A 91 19.28 -30.45 -0.01
N VAL A 92 17.99 -30.19 -0.24
CA VAL A 92 17.33 -30.46 -1.54
C VAL A 92 17.95 -29.62 -2.65
N MET A 93 18.17 -28.34 -2.41
CA MET A 93 18.85 -27.45 -3.36
C MET A 93 20.30 -27.87 -3.63
N LEU A 94 21.02 -28.35 -2.60
CA LEU A 94 22.38 -28.86 -2.75
C LEU A 94 22.42 -30.12 -3.62
N GLY A 95 21.54 -31.08 -3.35
CA GLY A 95 21.43 -32.30 -4.16
C GLY A 95 21.11 -31.99 -5.62
N ALA A 96 20.21 -31.03 -5.85
CA ALA A 96 19.89 -30.55 -7.19
C ALA A 96 21.09 -29.88 -7.89
N ALA A 97 21.84 -29.02 -7.20
CA ALA A 97 23.03 -28.38 -7.77
C ALA A 97 24.16 -29.38 -8.07
N VAL A 98 24.35 -30.40 -7.23
CA VAL A 98 25.32 -31.49 -7.50
C VAL A 98 24.89 -32.29 -8.72
N LEU A 99 23.61 -32.65 -8.79
CA LEU A 99 23.04 -33.37 -9.94
C LEU A 99 23.21 -32.55 -11.24
N GLN A 100 23.01 -31.23 -11.17
CA GLN A 100 23.22 -30.33 -12.31
C GLN A 100 24.65 -30.43 -12.86
N ALA A 101 25.68 -30.35 -12.00
CA ALA A 101 27.07 -30.42 -12.42
C ALA A 101 27.41 -31.78 -13.06
N LEU A 102 26.91 -32.88 -12.48
CA LEU A 102 27.10 -34.23 -13.03
C LEU A 102 26.42 -34.40 -14.39
N VAL A 103 25.19 -33.88 -14.53
CA VAL A 103 24.43 -33.95 -15.79
C VAL A 103 25.05 -33.07 -16.86
N LEU A 104 25.57 -31.88 -16.54
CA LEU A 104 26.29 -31.05 -17.51
C LEU A 104 27.57 -31.74 -17.99
N ALA A 105 28.31 -32.40 -17.10
CA ALA A 105 29.46 -33.22 -17.47
C ALA A 105 29.05 -34.41 -18.36
N TRP A 106 27.91 -35.05 -18.08
CA TRP A 106 27.33 -36.09 -18.93
C TRP A 106 27.00 -35.57 -20.33
N ILE A 107 26.34 -34.41 -20.45
CA ILE A 107 26.00 -33.82 -21.74
C ILE A 107 27.28 -33.49 -22.52
N CYS A 108 28.32 -32.96 -21.87
CA CYS A 108 29.63 -32.74 -22.50
C CYS A 108 30.22 -34.05 -23.02
N GLY A 109 30.21 -35.11 -22.20
CA GLY A 109 30.68 -36.44 -22.59
C GLY A 109 29.88 -37.02 -23.76
N ALA A 110 28.55 -36.87 -23.76
CA ALA A 110 27.68 -37.33 -24.84
C ALA A 110 27.94 -36.62 -26.16
N VAL A 111 28.14 -35.30 -26.13
CA VAL A 111 28.51 -34.49 -27.30
C VAL A 111 29.92 -34.84 -27.79
N PHE A 112 30.85 -35.08 -26.88
CA PHE A 112 32.20 -35.58 -27.23
C PHE A 112 32.15 -36.96 -27.90
N LEU A 113 31.28 -37.86 -27.42
CA LEU A 113 30.99 -39.16 -28.02
C LEU A 113 30.09 -39.09 -29.27
N ARG A 114 29.71 -37.88 -29.70
CA ARG A 114 28.86 -37.62 -30.88
C ARG A 114 27.50 -38.34 -30.83
N SER A 115 26.93 -38.49 -29.63
CA SER A 115 25.66 -39.19 -29.42
C SER A 115 24.54 -38.23 -29.01
N MET A 116 23.70 -37.87 -29.98
CA MET A 116 22.55 -36.99 -29.74
C MET A 116 21.54 -37.58 -28.75
N PRO A 117 21.19 -38.89 -28.80
CA PRO A 117 20.29 -39.48 -27.82
C PRO A 117 20.82 -39.38 -26.38
N LEU A 118 22.13 -39.60 -26.17
CA LEU A 118 22.73 -39.47 -24.84
C LEU A 118 22.75 -38.02 -24.35
N ALA A 119 22.98 -37.05 -25.24
CA ALA A 119 22.96 -35.63 -24.92
C ALA A 119 21.54 -35.17 -24.54
N LEU A 120 20.52 -35.61 -25.28
CA LEU A 120 19.12 -35.30 -25.01
C LEU A 120 18.59 -36.02 -23.76
N PHE A 121 19.05 -37.23 -23.47
CA PHE A 121 18.79 -37.88 -22.18
C PHE A 121 19.40 -37.08 -21.02
N GLY A 122 20.62 -36.59 -21.18
CA GLY A 122 21.24 -35.66 -20.23
C GLY A 122 20.40 -34.39 -20.06
N PHE A 123 19.91 -33.79 -21.15
CA PHE A 123 19.03 -32.62 -21.09
C PHE A 123 17.70 -32.91 -20.36
N PHE A 124 17.11 -34.09 -20.57
CA PHE A 124 15.94 -34.52 -19.79
C PHE A 124 16.27 -34.67 -18.29
N ALA A 125 17.42 -35.26 -17.95
CA ALA A 125 17.88 -35.36 -16.56
C ALA A 125 18.10 -33.98 -15.91
N LEU A 126 18.55 -32.99 -16.69
CA LEU A 126 18.68 -31.60 -16.26
C LEU A 126 17.30 -30.99 -15.95
N ALA A 127 16.30 -31.23 -16.79
CA ALA A 127 14.92 -30.81 -16.54
C ALA A 127 14.30 -31.49 -15.30
N VAL A 128 14.60 -32.78 -15.05
CA VAL A 128 14.22 -33.48 -13.81
C VAL A 128 14.82 -32.79 -12.60
N GLN A 129 16.11 -32.45 -12.64
CA GLN A 129 16.77 -31.73 -11.55
C GLN A 129 16.09 -30.38 -11.25
N SER A 130 15.73 -29.61 -12.29
CA SER A 130 15.03 -28.33 -12.12
C SER A 130 13.61 -28.46 -11.55
N ALA A 131 12.92 -29.57 -11.84
CA ALA A 131 11.63 -29.88 -11.24
C ALA A 131 11.71 -30.07 -9.71
N PHE A 132 12.78 -30.70 -9.20
CA PHE A 132 13.02 -30.85 -7.75
C PHE A 132 13.53 -29.57 -7.09
N PHE A 133 14.31 -28.76 -7.81
CA PHE A 133 14.84 -27.49 -7.30
C PHE A 133 13.75 -26.42 -7.09
N SER A 134 12.72 -26.39 -7.95
CA SER A 134 11.70 -25.33 -7.97
C SER A 134 10.87 -25.20 -6.67
N PRO A 135 10.30 -26.27 -6.09
CA PRO A 135 9.57 -26.16 -4.82
C PRO A 135 10.49 -25.80 -3.63
N ALA A 136 11.77 -26.18 -3.68
CA ALA A 136 12.73 -25.88 -2.62
C ALA A 136 13.09 -24.38 -2.57
N LYS A 137 13.39 -23.78 -3.74
CA LYS A 137 13.69 -22.34 -3.82
C LYS A 137 12.49 -21.45 -3.46
N MET A 138 11.28 -21.84 -3.83
CA MET A 138 10.08 -21.07 -3.49
C MET A 138 9.74 -21.19 -1.99
N GLY A 139 10.02 -22.35 -1.38
CA GLY A 139 9.75 -22.60 0.04
C GLY A 139 10.68 -21.85 1.00
N ILE A 140 11.95 -21.65 0.62
CA ILE A 140 12.97 -21.04 1.50
C ILE A 140 12.87 -19.50 1.58
N ASN A 141 12.27 -18.84 0.59
CA ASN A 141 12.19 -17.37 0.53
C ASN A 141 11.64 -16.73 1.80
N LYS A 142 10.48 -17.21 2.24
CA LYS A 142 9.82 -16.67 3.44
C LYS A 142 10.68 -16.82 4.68
N GLU A 143 11.42 -17.93 4.80
CA GLU A 143 12.30 -18.20 5.95
C GLU A 143 13.56 -17.30 5.95
N LEU A 144 13.98 -16.81 4.78
CA LEU A 144 15.14 -15.93 4.64
C LEU A 144 14.79 -14.45 4.80
N VAL A 145 13.66 -13.98 4.27
CA VAL A 145 13.35 -12.54 4.22
C VAL A 145 12.14 -12.13 5.08
N GLY A 146 11.36 -13.09 5.56
CA GLY A 146 10.11 -12.87 6.29
C GLY A 146 8.97 -12.34 5.41
N SER A 147 7.74 -12.38 5.94
CA SER A 147 6.53 -11.91 5.24
C SER A 147 6.61 -10.48 4.70
N LYS A 148 7.28 -9.58 5.45
CA LYS A 148 7.35 -8.14 5.13
C LYS A 148 8.11 -7.85 3.83
N HIS A 149 9.17 -8.60 3.56
CA HIS A 149 10.04 -8.41 2.40
C HIS A 149 9.82 -9.45 1.30
N LEU A 150 8.82 -10.32 1.46
CA LEU A 150 8.55 -11.40 0.51
C LEU A 150 8.16 -10.89 -0.88
N GLY A 151 7.44 -9.76 -0.97
CA GLY A 151 7.15 -9.09 -2.25
C GLY A 151 8.40 -8.61 -2.98
N PHE A 152 9.34 -7.99 -2.25
CA PHE A 152 10.65 -7.59 -2.78
C PHE A 152 11.44 -8.80 -3.29
N ALA A 153 11.57 -9.82 -2.44
CA ALA A 153 12.33 -11.03 -2.72
C ALA A 153 11.78 -11.76 -3.94
N THR A 154 10.45 -11.93 -4.02
CA THR A 154 9.78 -12.57 -5.17
C THR A 154 10.04 -11.80 -6.46
N GLY A 155 9.96 -10.47 -6.44
CA GLY A 155 10.24 -9.65 -7.62
C GLY A 155 11.70 -9.77 -8.11
N ILE A 156 12.69 -9.67 -7.21
CA ILE A 156 14.12 -9.87 -7.57
C ILE A 156 14.36 -11.28 -8.10
N GLN A 157 13.75 -12.28 -7.46
CA GLN A 157 13.88 -13.67 -7.86
C GLN A 157 13.43 -13.90 -9.29
N GLN A 158 12.28 -13.34 -9.68
CA GLN A 158 11.73 -13.50 -11.01
C GLN A 158 12.47 -12.64 -12.05
N MET A 159 12.86 -11.42 -11.70
CA MET A 159 13.65 -10.54 -12.57
C MET A 159 14.96 -11.20 -12.99
N THR A 160 15.74 -11.67 -12.01
CA THR A 160 17.05 -12.29 -12.26
C THR A 160 16.93 -13.59 -13.03
N SER A 161 15.88 -14.38 -12.79
CA SER A 161 15.58 -15.57 -13.60
C SER A 161 15.29 -15.18 -15.06
N MET A 162 14.46 -14.17 -15.30
CA MET A 162 14.11 -13.75 -16.66
C MET A 162 15.33 -13.24 -17.45
N LEU A 163 16.20 -12.45 -16.81
CA LEU A 163 17.45 -12.00 -17.41
C LEU A 163 18.39 -13.18 -17.71
N ALA A 164 18.50 -14.15 -16.79
CA ALA A 164 19.30 -15.34 -17.01
C ALA A 164 18.82 -16.18 -18.19
N LEU A 165 17.50 -16.38 -18.34
CA LEU A 165 16.92 -17.11 -19.47
C LEU A 165 17.25 -16.41 -20.80
N LEU A 166 17.12 -15.07 -20.84
CA LEU A 166 17.42 -14.25 -22.02
C LEU A 166 18.92 -14.27 -22.37
N CYS A 167 19.79 -14.13 -21.38
CA CYS A 167 21.24 -14.20 -21.60
C CYS A 167 21.65 -15.61 -22.06
N GLY A 168 21.08 -16.66 -21.47
CA GLY A 168 21.40 -18.05 -21.82
C GLY A 168 21.07 -18.38 -23.28
N GLN A 169 19.89 -17.99 -23.76
CA GLN A 169 19.49 -18.23 -25.16
C GLN A 169 20.34 -17.44 -26.17
N ILE A 170 20.62 -16.16 -25.90
CA ILE A 170 21.42 -15.31 -26.81
C ILE A 170 22.88 -15.79 -26.84
N PHE A 171 23.45 -16.05 -25.67
CA PHE A 171 24.86 -16.42 -25.55
C PHE A 171 25.13 -17.83 -26.12
N ALA A 172 24.19 -18.77 -25.96
CA ALA A 172 24.27 -20.10 -26.57
C ALA A 172 24.36 -20.03 -28.10
N GLY A 173 23.42 -19.32 -28.73
CA GLY A 173 23.38 -19.19 -30.19
C GLY A 173 24.63 -18.49 -30.72
N TRP A 174 24.97 -17.33 -30.16
CA TRP A 174 26.15 -16.56 -30.57
C TRP A 174 27.45 -17.38 -30.46
N LEU A 175 27.64 -18.13 -29.37
CA LEU A 175 28.85 -18.92 -29.17
C LEU A 175 28.91 -20.16 -30.07
N PHE A 176 27.76 -20.78 -30.37
CA PHE A 176 27.66 -21.89 -31.33
C PHE A 176 27.98 -21.41 -32.74
N ASP A 177 27.29 -20.37 -33.22
CA ASP A 177 27.42 -19.83 -34.57
C ASP A 177 28.85 -19.36 -34.85
N HIS A 178 29.46 -18.60 -33.92
CA HIS A 178 30.83 -18.11 -34.08
C HIS A 178 31.86 -19.24 -34.21
N ARG A 179 31.64 -20.39 -33.57
CA ARG A 179 32.53 -21.56 -33.68
C ARG A 179 32.23 -22.41 -34.90
N PHE A 180 30.95 -22.46 -35.31
CA PHE A 180 30.49 -23.22 -36.46
C PHE A 180 30.94 -22.62 -37.79
N ASP A 181 30.82 -21.29 -37.95
CA ASP A 181 31.20 -20.56 -39.16
C ASP A 181 32.72 -20.54 -39.38
N GLY A 182 33.50 -20.57 -38.30
CA GLY A 182 34.97 -20.53 -38.35
C GLY A 182 35.64 -21.76 -38.98
N HIS A 183 34.91 -22.85 -39.25
CA HIS A 183 35.48 -24.13 -39.70
C HIS A 183 34.82 -24.71 -40.97
N GLY A 184 34.02 -23.93 -41.71
CA GLY A 184 33.57 -24.30 -43.06
C GLY A 184 32.29 -25.15 -43.17
N GLY A 185 31.52 -25.31 -42.08
CA GLY A 185 30.20 -25.94 -42.08
C GLY A 185 30.20 -27.46 -42.29
N GLY A 186 29.69 -28.22 -41.31
CA GLY A 186 29.56 -29.67 -41.43
C GLY A 186 29.16 -30.33 -40.11
N ALA A 187 28.55 -31.51 -40.19
CA ALA A 187 28.07 -32.24 -39.01
C ALA A 187 29.19 -32.53 -38.00
N GLU A 188 30.43 -32.79 -38.46
CA GLU A 188 31.58 -32.99 -37.57
C GLU A 188 31.97 -31.73 -36.79
N TYR A 189 31.94 -30.57 -37.45
CA TYR A 189 32.26 -29.29 -36.81
C TYR A 189 31.14 -28.82 -35.89
N ALA A 190 29.88 -29.21 -36.14
CA ALA A 190 28.76 -28.92 -35.25
C ALA A 190 28.99 -29.49 -33.84
N TRP A 191 29.49 -30.73 -33.72
CA TRP A 191 29.82 -31.34 -32.42
C TRP A 191 30.89 -30.54 -31.67
N GLN A 192 31.93 -30.08 -32.37
CA GLN A 192 33.00 -29.28 -31.77
C GLN A 192 32.54 -27.86 -31.41
N ALA A 193 31.66 -27.27 -32.21
CA ALA A 193 31.06 -25.97 -31.96
C ALA A 193 30.18 -26.01 -30.70
N ALA A 194 29.40 -27.08 -30.50
CA ALA A 194 28.57 -27.27 -29.30
C ALA A 194 29.37 -27.56 -28.02
N LEU A 195 30.53 -28.22 -28.13
CA LEU A 195 31.32 -28.63 -26.96
C LEU A 195 31.84 -27.43 -26.15
N GLY A 196 32.23 -26.33 -26.82
CA GLY A 196 32.73 -25.12 -26.17
C GLY A 196 31.74 -24.49 -25.17
N PRO A 197 30.52 -24.11 -25.61
CA PRO A 197 29.45 -23.65 -24.72
C PRO A 197 29.15 -24.60 -23.55
N LEU A 198 29.11 -25.90 -23.80
CA LEU A 198 28.77 -26.90 -22.78
C LEU A 198 29.89 -27.07 -21.74
N LEU A 199 31.16 -27.06 -22.15
CA LEU A 199 32.29 -27.07 -21.23
C LEU A 199 32.31 -25.82 -20.36
N LEU A 200 32.00 -24.66 -20.93
CA LEU A 200 31.89 -23.40 -20.19
C LEU A 200 30.82 -23.54 -19.08
N LEU A 201 29.65 -24.09 -19.41
CA LEU A 201 28.59 -24.35 -18.43
C LEU A 201 29.04 -25.30 -17.31
N ALA A 202 29.71 -26.40 -17.67
CA ALA A 202 30.21 -27.38 -16.70
C ALA A 202 31.23 -26.77 -15.73
N VAL A 203 32.13 -25.90 -16.23
CA VAL A 203 33.10 -25.19 -15.40
C VAL A 203 32.41 -24.19 -14.47
N PHE A 204 31.45 -23.40 -14.98
CA PHE A 204 30.74 -22.42 -14.15
C PHE A 204 29.84 -23.08 -13.10
N ALA A 205 29.35 -24.30 -13.31
CA ALA A 205 28.56 -25.03 -12.32
C ALA A 205 29.31 -25.31 -11.00
N VAL A 206 30.65 -25.32 -11.00
CA VAL A 206 31.46 -25.60 -9.80
C VAL A 206 31.40 -24.45 -8.77
N PRO A 207 31.61 -23.18 -9.12
CA PRO A 207 31.35 -22.03 -8.24
C PRO A 207 29.96 -22.02 -7.60
N ALA A 208 28.94 -22.50 -8.31
CA ALA A 208 27.56 -22.60 -7.80
C ALA A 208 27.48 -23.44 -6.52
N LEU A 209 28.24 -24.54 -6.46
CA LEU A 209 28.33 -25.43 -5.30
C LEU A 209 29.01 -24.75 -4.10
N ALA A 210 29.97 -23.84 -4.34
CA ALA A 210 30.59 -23.08 -3.26
C ALA A 210 29.60 -22.07 -2.64
N ILE A 211 28.76 -21.43 -3.46
CA ILE A 211 27.73 -20.47 -3.01
C ILE A 211 26.71 -21.13 -2.05
N MET A 212 26.46 -22.45 -2.19
CA MET A 212 25.55 -23.21 -1.32
C MET A 212 25.96 -23.23 0.16
N PHE A 213 27.24 -23.03 0.48
CA PHE A 213 27.69 -22.98 1.87
C PHE A 213 27.27 -21.69 2.58
N ALA A 214 26.96 -20.63 1.84
CA ALA A 214 26.49 -19.37 2.39
C ALA A 214 24.98 -19.36 2.72
N ILE A 215 24.19 -20.28 2.13
CA ILE A 215 22.76 -20.43 2.43
C ILE A 215 22.60 -21.09 3.80
N PRO A 216 21.90 -20.46 4.77
CA PRO A 216 21.70 -21.06 6.09
C PRO A 216 20.82 -22.32 5.99
N ARG A 217 21.09 -23.30 6.85
CA ARG A 217 20.24 -24.50 6.95
C ARG A 217 18.95 -24.12 7.66
N VAL A 218 17.82 -24.34 6.99
CA VAL A 218 16.48 -24.15 7.53
C VAL A 218 15.92 -25.49 8.02
N PRO A 219 15.19 -25.52 9.15
CA PRO A 219 14.70 -26.76 9.74
C PRO A 219 13.78 -27.50 8.77
N ALA A 220 13.95 -28.82 8.67
CA ALA A 220 13.04 -29.67 7.93
C ALA A 220 11.67 -29.69 8.63
N GLN A 221 10.58 -29.63 7.87
CA GLN A 221 9.24 -29.79 8.41
C GLN A 221 8.96 -31.30 8.55
N HIS A 222 8.27 -31.71 9.62
CA HIS A 222 7.96 -33.13 9.84
C HIS A 222 6.81 -33.57 8.91
N GLY A 223 7.11 -33.72 7.61
CA GLY A 223 6.19 -34.29 6.63
C GLY A 223 5.96 -35.79 6.85
N PRO A 224 4.80 -36.33 6.41
CA PRO A 224 4.48 -37.76 6.53
C PRO A 224 5.48 -38.66 5.79
N PRO A 225 5.62 -39.94 6.18
CA PRO A 225 6.52 -40.88 5.51
C PRO A 225 6.10 -41.10 4.04
N PHE A 226 7.07 -41.46 3.20
CA PHE A 226 6.81 -41.75 1.78
C PHE A 226 5.82 -42.92 1.65
N THR A 227 4.77 -42.75 0.85
CA THR A 227 3.82 -43.81 0.52
C THR A 227 3.71 -43.96 -0.99
N ARG A 228 3.45 -45.17 -1.51
CA ARG A 228 3.27 -45.39 -2.96
C ARG A 228 2.11 -44.56 -3.54
N LYS A 229 1.12 -44.21 -2.72
CA LYS A 229 -0.01 -43.33 -3.10
C LYS A 229 0.45 -41.90 -3.42
N LEU A 230 1.57 -41.45 -2.85
CA LEU A 230 2.14 -40.13 -3.05
C LEU A 230 2.67 -39.92 -4.48
N ALA A 231 3.12 -40.99 -5.14
CA ALA A 231 3.52 -40.92 -6.54
C ALA A 231 2.34 -40.65 -7.50
N ILE A 232 1.09 -40.78 -7.03
CA ILE A 232 -0.14 -40.58 -7.81
C ILE A 232 -0.98 -39.42 -7.23
N SER A 233 -0.53 -38.76 -6.16
CA SER A 233 -1.29 -37.71 -5.46
C SER A 233 -1.33 -36.36 -6.18
N HIS A 234 -0.88 -36.29 -7.45
CA HIS A 234 -0.91 -35.09 -8.32
C HIS A 234 -2.23 -34.31 -8.20
N PHE A 235 -3.35 -35.02 -8.28
CA PHE A 235 -4.68 -34.42 -8.26
C PHE A 235 -5.21 -34.15 -6.83
N LEU A 236 -4.70 -34.84 -5.81
CA LEU A 236 -5.10 -34.62 -4.42
C LEU A 236 -4.52 -33.29 -3.90
N ASN A 237 -3.26 -33.00 -4.23
CA ASN A 237 -2.62 -31.73 -3.84
C ASN A 237 -3.29 -30.53 -4.54
N LEU A 238 -3.72 -30.70 -5.79
CA LEU A 238 -4.50 -29.69 -6.51
C LEU A 238 -5.89 -29.51 -5.89
N ALA A 239 -6.56 -30.59 -5.46
CA ALA A 239 -7.83 -30.50 -4.75
C ALA A 239 -7.68 -29.77 -3.41
N ASP A 240 -6.59 -29.98 -2.67
CA ASP A 240 -6.27 -29.26 -1.43
C ASP A 240 -6.05 -27.76 -1.68
N LEU A 241 -5.30 -27.40 -2.72
CA LEU A 241 -5.16 -26.00 -3.16
C LEU A 241 -6.53 -25.37 -3.47
N TRP A 242 -7.42 -26.13 -4.10
CA TRP A 242 -8.73 -25.66 -4.53
C TRP A 242 -9.79 -25.63 -3.42
N ARG A 243 -9.53 -26.24 -2.25
CA ARG A 243 -10.40 -26.15 -1.07
C ARG A 243 -10.35 -24.77 -0.43
N ASP A 244 -9.18 -24.15 -0.37
CA ASP A 244 -9.04 -22.78 0.12
C ASP A 244 -9.46 -21.79 -0.99
N ARG A 245 -10.55 -21.04 -0.74
CA ARG A 245 -11.10 -20.09 -1.72
C ARG A 245 -10.11 -19.00 -2.12
N ALA A 246 -9.26 -18.56 -1.21
CA ALA A 246 -8.33 -17.45 -1.45
C ALA A 246 -7.10 -17.96 -2.21
N LEU A 247 -6.52 -19.09 -1.80
CA LEU A 247 -5.42 -19.73 -2.53
C LEU A 247 -5.84 -20.14 -3.95
N ARG A 248 -7.04 -20.72 -4.11
CA ARG A 248 -7.58 -21.08 -5.43
C ARG A 248 -7.68 -19.87 -6.37
N ARG A 249 -8.19 -18.74 -5.88
CA ARG A 249 -8.33 -17.52 -6.71
C ARG A 249 -6.97 -16.97 -7.12
N ALA A 250 -6.01 -16.94 -6.21
CA ALA A 250 -4.66 -16.49 -6.51
C ALA A 250 -3.96 -17.44 -7.49
N SER A 251 -4.11 -18.76 -7.32
CA SER A 251 -3.52 -19.75 -8.23
C SER A 251 -4.12 -19.65 -9.64
N PHE A 252 -5.42 -19.39 -9.78
CA PHE A 252 -6.02 -19.10 -11.09
C PHE A 252 -5.42 -17.87 -11.76
N GLY A 253 -5.09 -16.81 -10.99
CA GLY A 253 -4.39 -15.64 -11.51
C GLY A 253 -2.98 -15.96 -12.00
N VAL A 254 -2.23 -16.78 -11.25
CA VAL A 254 -0.89 -17.25 -11.65
C VAL A 254 -0.95 -18.12 -12.91
N ALA A 255 -1.86 -19.08 -12.96
CA ALA A 255 -2.03 -19.94 -14.13
C ALA A 255 -2.50 -19.16 -15.36
N PHE A 256 -3.38 -18.17 -15.20
CA PHE A 256 -3.75 -17.27 -16.30
C PHE A 256 -2.53 -16.55 -16.87
N PHE A 257 -1.64 -16.02 -16.02
CA PHE A 257 -0.41 -15.38 -16.48
C PHE A 257 0.48 -16.36 -17.26
N TRP A 258 0.71 -17.58 -16.75
CA TRP A 258 1.59 -18.53 -17.44
C TRP A 258 1.00 -19.05 -18.75
N GLY A 259 -0.32 -19.28 -18.80
CA GLY A 259 -1.03 -19.55 -20.05
C GLY A 259 -0.94 -18.38 -21.04
N PHE A 260 -1.12 -17.15 -20.56
CA PHE A 260 -0.95 -15.93 -21.35
C PHE A 260 0.50 -15.80 -21.88
N ALA A 261 1.51 -16.04 -21.06
CA ALA A 261 2.91 -16.00 -21.47
C ALA A 261 3.24 -17.08 -22.49
N ALA A 262 2.70 -18.30 -22.33
CA ALA A 262 2.82 -19.37 -23.31
C ALA A 262 2.16 -18.98 -24.64
N PHE A 263 0.97 -18.37 -24.59
CA PHE A 263 0.28 -17.84 -25.77
C PHE A 263 1.13 -16.80 -26.48
N ILE A 264 1.61 -15.75 -25.78
CA ILE A 264 2.43 -14.68 -26.38
C ILE A 264 3.73 -15.23 -26.97
N ASN A 265 4.35 -16.22 -26.32
CA ASN A 265 5.57 -16.84 -26.84
C ASN A 265 5.31 -17.57 -28.17
N LEU A 266 4.34 -18.49 -28.19
CA LEU A 266 3.96 -19.23 -29.40
C LEU A 266 3.46 -18.31 -30.51
N TRP A 267 2.64 -17.31 -30.15
CA TRP A 267 2.15 -16.28 -31.06
C TRP A 267 3.29 -15.44 -31.65
N SER A 268 4.32 -15.10 -30.86
CA SER A 268 5.49 -14.35 -31.34
C SER A 268 6.30 -15.17 -32.35
N VAL A 269 6.50 -16.46 -32.08
CA VAL A 269 7.18 -17.39 -33.01
C VAL A 269 6.38 -17.54 -34.31
N LYS A 270 5.06 -17.72 -34.22
CA LYS A 270 4.15 -17.78 -35.36
C LYS A 270 4.21 -16.50 -36.21
N LEU A 271 4.15 -15.33 -35.57
CA LEU A 271 4.23 -14.05 -36.24
C LEU A 271 5.56 -13.87 -36.97
N ALA A 272 6.67 -14.22 -36.33
CA ALA A 272 7.99 -14.18 -36.96
C ALA A 272 8.04 -15.07 -38.21
N LYS A 273 7.41 -16.25 -38.17
CA LYS A 273 7.32 -17.17 -39.31
C LYS A 273 6.49 -16.59 -40.45
N GLN A 274 5.35 -15.97 -40.15
CA GLN A 274 4.50 -15.32 -41.16
C GLN A 274 5.19 -14.13 -41.84
N MET A 275 5.95 -13.33 -41.08
CA MET A 275 6.65 -12.16 -41.64
C MET A 275 7.82 -12.52 -42.55
N THR A 276 8.50 -13.65 -42.29
CA THR A 276 9.72 -14.07 -43.00
C THR A 276 9.50 -15.22 -43.98
N GLY A 277 8.29 -15.76 -44.05
CA GLY A 277 7.99 -17.02 -44.76
C GLY A 277 8.67 -18.25 -44.15
N GLY A 278 9.26 -18.13 -42.95
CA GLY A 278 10.06 -19.18 -42.31
C GLY A 278 11.44 -19.41 -42.93
N GLY A 279 11.89 -18.52 -43.82
CA GLY A 279 13.19 -18.58 -44.47
C GLY A 279 14.26 -17.73 -43.77
N GLU A 280 15.12 -17.09 -44.56
CA GLU A 280 16.20 -16.22 -44.07
C GLU A 280 15.66 -15.10 -43.16
N GLY A 281 16.28 -14.90 -42.00
CA GLY A 281 15.86 -13.89 -41.01
C GLY A 281 14.80 -14.31 -39.99
N PHE A 282 14.15 -15.48 -40.13
CA PHE A 282 13.17 -15.99 -39.16
C PHE A 282 13.70 -16.03 -37.72
N GLY A 283 14.89 -16.59 -37.52
CA GLY A 283 15.52 -16.73 -36.20
C GLY A 283 15.83 -15.38 -35.54
N ILE A 284 16.31 -14.41 -36.33
CA ILE A 284 16.58 -13.05 -35.86
C ILE A 284 15.27 -12.38 -35.42
N GLN A 285 14.22 -12.45 -36.25
CA GLN A 285 12.94 -11.84 -35.96
C GLN A 285 12.27 -12.43 -34.72
N SER A 286 12.30 -13.76 -34.57
CA SER A 286 11.80 -14.44 -33.38
C SER A 286 12.58 -14.02 -32.12
N SER A 287 13.90 -13.90 -32.23
CA SER A 287 14.77 -13.45 -31.12
C SER A 287 14.48 -12.00 -30.71
N ILE A 288 14.20 -11.10 -31.66
CA ILE A 288 13.83 -9.71 -31.38
C ILE A 288 12.53 -9.64 -30.56
N PHE A 289 11.50 -10.38 -30.95
CA PHE A 289 10.24 -10.43 -30.21
C PHE A 289 10.42 -11.02 -28.80
N MET A 290 11.17 -12.10 -28.67
CA MET A 290 11.47 -12.71 -27.38
C MET A 290 12.30 -11.79 -26.48
N ALA A 291 13.26 -11.05 -27.05
CA ALA A 291 14.07 -10.08 -26.31
C ALA A 291 13.21 -8.92 -25.79
N ALA A 292 12.35 -8.35 -26.63
CA ALA A 292 11.42 -7.29 -26.23
C ALA A 292 10.52 -7.74 -25.06
N ALA A 293 9.91 -8.93 -25.17
CA ALA A 293 9.08 -9.49 -24.11
C ALA A 293 9.88 -9.78 -22.82
N SER A 294 11.07 -10.37 -22.93
CA SER A 294 11.90 -10.75 -21.77
C SER A 294 12.45 -9.55 -21.01
N LEU A 295 12.92 -8.52 -21.73
CA LEU A 295 13.36 -7.26 -21.13
C LEU A 295 12.19 -6.52 -20.46
N GLY A 296 11.02 -6.51 -21.09
CA GLY A 296 9.78 -6.01 -20.51
C GLY A 296 9.44 -6.70 -19.18
N MET A 297 9.44 -8.03 -19.16
CA MET A 297 9.21 -8.80 -17.92
C MET A 297 10.26 -8.53 -16.85
N ALA A 298 11.55 -8.46 -17.19
CA ALA A 298 12.60 -8.15 -16.23
C ALA A 298 12.38 -6.77 -15.59
N ALA A 299 12.09 -5.74 -16.39
CA ALA A 299 11.77 -4.40 -15.90
C ALA A 299 10.51 -4.39 -15.02
N GLY A 300 9.49 -5.17 -15.38
CA GLY A 300 8.24 -5.29 -14.61
C GLY A 300 8.46 -5.95 -13.25
N PHE A 301 9.19 -7.07 -13.19
CA PHE A 301 9.55 -7.74 -11.95
C PHE A 301 10.41 -6.86 -11.03
N GLY A 302 11.39 -6.14 -11.60
CA GLY A 302 12.19 -5.16 -10.87
C GLY A 302 11.36 -4.01 -10.31
N SER A 303 10.43 -3.47 -11.10
CA SER A 303 9.53 -2.40 -10.65
C SER A 303 8.59 -2.90 -9.53
N ALA A 304 8.00 -4.07 -9.69
CA ALA A 304 7.15 -4.68 -8.66
C ALA A 304 7.92 -4.92 -7.35
N SER A 305 9.18 -5.33 -7.44
CA SER A 305 10.06 -5.51 -6.26
C SER A 305 10.22 -4.21 -5.46
N VAL A 306 10.43 -3.07 -6.16
CA VAL A 306 10.54 -1.76 -5.51
C VAL A 306 9.20 -1.31 -4.93
N LEU A 307 8.10 -1.48 -5.67
CA LEU A 307 6.75 -1.13 -5.23
C LEU A 307 6.32 -1.90 -3.98
N MET A 308 6.77 -3.15 -3.85
CA MET A 308 6.40 -4.08 -2.76
C MET A 308 7.51 -4.25 -1.72
N ARG A 309 8.44 -3.28 -1.62
CA ARG A 309 9.59 -3.36 -0.71
C ARG A 309 9.24 -3.54 0.77
N ARG A 310 8.09 -2.99 1.19
CA ARG A 310 7.69 -2.89 2.60
C ARG A 310 6.50 -3.78 2.98
N ARG A 311 5.73 -4.25 2.00
CA ARG A 311 4.55 -5.11 2.17
C ARG A 311 4.07 -5.63 0.81
N ILE A 312 3.33 -6.73 0.83
CA ILE A 312 2.66 -7.27 -0.35
C ILE A 312 1.36 -6.49 -0.58
N GLU A 313 1.26 -5.78 -1.71
CA GLU A 313 0.07 -5.01 -2.09
C GLU A 313 -0.63 -5.65 -3.28
N LEU A 314 -1.71 -6.40 -3.02
CA LEU A 314 -2.54 -6.99 -4.07
C LEU A 314 -3.27 -5.95 -4.94
N GLY A 315 -3.39 -4.71 -4.48
CA GLY A 315 -4.03 -3.61 -5.23
C GLY A 315 -3.36 -3.30 -6.58
N TRP A 316 -2.12 -3.72 -6.80
CA TRP A 316 -1.44 -3.58 -8.09
C TRP A 316 -1.94 -4.57 -9.16
N VAL A 317 -2.55 -5.70 -8.78
CA VAL A 317 -3.02 -6.72 -9.72
C VAL A 317 -4.04 -6.16 -10.71
N PRO A 318 -5.12 -5.46 -10.28
CA PRO A 318 -6.05 -4.84 -11.23
C PRO A 318 -5.43 -3.76 -12.12
N VAL A 319 -4.53 -2.94 -11.56
CA VAL A 319 -3.86 -1.88 -12.32
C VAL A 319 -3.02 -2.50 -13.43
N ALA A 320 -2.22 -3.50 -13.09
CA ALA A 320 -1.41 -4.23 -14.05
C ALA A 320 -2.26 -4.96 -15.09
N GLY A 321 -3.38 -5.59 -14.70
CA GLY A 321 -4.30 -6.25 -15.62
C GLY A 321 -4.97 -5.29 -16.62
N ALA A 322 -5.32 -4.07 -16.17
CA ALA A 322 -5.84 -3.04 -17.06
C ALA A 322 -4.78 -2.56 -18.07
N LEU A 323 -3.53 -2.38 -17.61
CA LEU A 323 -2.41 -2.04 -18.49
C LEU A 323 -2.10 -3.17 -19.49
N MET A 324 -2.13 -4.44 -19.06
CA MET A 324 -2.01 -5.60 -19.96
C MET A 324 -3.10 -5.59 -21.03
N THR A 325 -4.35 -5.32 -20.63
CA THR A 325 -5.49 -5.27 -21.56
C THR A 325 -5.28 -4.19 -22.62
N LEU A 326 -4.93 -2.97 -22.20
CA LEU A 326 -4.66 -1.86 -23.11
C LEU A 326 -3.47 -2.16 -24.04
N ALA A 327 -2.39 -2.72 -23.51
CA ALA A 327 -1.20 -3.07 -24.29
C ALA A 327 -1.50 -4.16 -25.33
N ALA A 328 -2.23 -5.22 -24.96
CA ALA A 328 -2.64 -6.28 -25.89
C ALA A 328 -3.56 -5.76 -27.00
N LEU A 329 -4.55 -4.92 -26.66
CA LEU A 329 -5.41 -4.29 -27.66
C LEU A 329 -4.64 -3.32 -28.57
N SER A 330 -3.64 -2.61 -28.04
CA SER A 330 -2.79 -1.73 -28.85
C SER A 330 -1.96 -2.52 -29.87
N LEU A 331 -1.45 -3.71 -29.50
CA LEU A 331 -0.74 -4.60 -30.44
C LEU A 331 -1.62 -5.05 -31.61
N ALA A 332 -2.94 -5.16 -31.42
CA ALA A 332 -3.88 -5.49 -32.50
C ALA A 332 -3.96 -4.40 -33.59
N LEU A 333 -3.59 -3.16 -33.24
CA LEU A 333 -3.69 -2.00 -34.12
C LEU A 333 -2.35 -1.63 -34.76
N LEU A 334 -1.25 -2.04 -34.15
CA LEU A 334 0.10 -1.71 -34.60
C LEU A 334 0.57 -2.65 -35.72
N THR A 335 1.44 -2.11 -36.57
CA THR A 335 2.14 -2.85 -37.62
C THR A 335 3.19 -3.78 -37.01
N PRO A 336 3.11 -5.10 -37.29
CA PRO A 336 4.08 -6.06 -36.76
C PRO A 336 5.53 -5.73 -37.14
N GLY A 337 6.44 -5.78 -36.18
CA GLY A 337 7.88 -5.57 -36.39
C GLY A 337 8.39 -4.15 -36.18
N ASP A 338 7.52 -3.14 -36.18
CA ASP A 338 7.93 -1.75 -35.97
C ASP A 338 8.36 -1.48 -34.52
N MET A 339 9.14 -0.41 -34.30
CA MET A 339 9.61 -0.02 -32.97
C MET A 339 8.47 0.14 -31.95
N TRP A 340 7.34 0.72 -32.37
CA TRP A 340 6.16 0.89 -31.51
C TRP A 340 5.50 -0.45 -31.15
N PHE A 341 5.52 -1.41 -32.07
CA PHE A 341 5.06 -2.77 -31.82
C PHE A 341 5.96 -3.47 -30.79
N LEU A 342 7.27 -3.37 -30.94
CA LEU A 342 8.23 -3.91 -29.97
C LEU A 342 8.10 -3.26 -28.59
N ALA A 343 7.89 -1.94 -28.55
CA ALA A 343 7.66 -1.21 -27.31
C ALA A 343 6.34 -1.64 -26.64
N ALA A 344 5.26 -1.82 -27.41
CA ALA A 344 3.98 -2.31 -26.90
C ALA A 344 4.06 -3.75 -26.39
N LEU A 345 4.83 -4.62 -27.09
CA LEU A 345 5.08 -6.00 -26.66
C LEU A 345 5.90 -6.03 -25.36
N GLY A 346 6.94 -5.21 -25.26
CA GLY A 346 7.70 -5.04 -24.02
C GLY A 346 6.86 -4.48 -22.88
N PHE A 347 5.97 -3.51 -23.15
CA PHE A 347 5.08 -2.93 -22.13
C PHE A 347 3.97 -3.90 -21.69
N LEU A 348 3.46 -4.74 -22.60
CA LEU A 348 2.55 -5.83 -22.29
C LEU A 348 3.21 -6.83 -21.33
N ALA A 349 4.45 -7.22 -21.64
CA ALA A 349 5.23 -8.15 -20.84
C ALA A 349 5.64 -7.55 -19.47
N PHE A 350 5.96 -6.26 -19.43
CA PHE A 350 6.16 -5.49 -18.20
C PHE A 350 4.91 -5.53 -17.31
N SER A 351 3.75 -5.22 -17.88
CA SER A 351 2.48 -5.18 -17.14
C SER A 351 2.12 -6.58 -16.62
N ALA A 352 2.38 -7.62 -17.41
CA ALA A 352 2.19 -9.01 -17.01
C ALA A 352 3.08 -9.42 -15.81
N ALA A 353 4.33 -8.98 -15.78
CA ALA A 353 5.23 -9.22 -14.65
C ALA A 353 4.78 -8.50 -13.36
N VAL A 354 4.27 -7.26 -13.46
CA VAL A 354 3.69 -6.52 -12.32
C VAL A 354 2.41 -7.18 -11.81
N PHE A 355 1.61 -7.78 -12.71
CA PHE A 355 0.41 -8.55 -12.35
C PHE A 355 0.76 -9.82 -11.55
N LEU A 356 1.79 -10.57 -11.97
CA LEU A 356 2.14 -11.85 -11.38
C LEU A 356 2.81 -11.74 -10.00
N THR A 357 3.72 -10.78 -9.83
CA THR A 357 4.55 -10.63 -8.62
C THR A 357 3.76 -10.63 -7.30
N PRO A 358 2.72 -9.80 -7.12
CA PRO A 358 1.96 -9.76 -5.88
C PRO A 358 1.19 -11.05 -5.61
N LEU A 359 0.66 -11.71 -6.65
CA LEU A 359 -0.06 -12.99 -6.52
C LEU A 359 0.88 -14.08 -6.00
N ASN A 360 2.06 -14.21 -6.62
CA ASN A 360 3.07 -15.17 -6.19
C ASN A 360 3.57 -14.90 -4.76
N ALA A 361 3.88 -13.65 -4.44
CA ALA A 361 4.35 -13.28 -3.11
C ALA A 361 3.28 -13.54 -2.04
N TRP A 362 2.02 -13.20 -2.34
CA TRP A 362 0.90 -13.43 -1.43
C TRP A 362 0.62 -14.92 -1.20
N MET A 363 0.67 -15.74 -2.26
CA MET A 363 0.52 -17.19 -2.14
C MET A 363 1.63 -17.81 -1.30
N GLN A 364 2.90 -17.44 -1.55
CA GLN A 364 4.04 -17.89 -0.75
C GLN A 364 3.91 -17.49 0.72
N ASP A 365 3.35 -16.32 1.01
CA ASP A 365 3.12 -15.89 2.38
C ASP A 365 2.05 -16.74 3.08
N ARG A 366 1.02 -17.14 2.34
CA ARG A 366 -0.17 -17.80 2.89
C ARG A 366 -0.04 -19.32 3.00
N TYR A 367 0.90 -19.94 2.28
CA TYR A 367 1.09 -21.38 2.36
C TYR A 367 1.40 -21.85 3.78
N PRO A 368 0.69 -22.89 4.28
CA PRO A 368 1.05 -23.56 5.52
C PRO A 368 2.51 -24.01 5.51
N PRO A 369 3.29 -23.79 6.58
CA PRO A 369 4.71 -24.13 6.62
C PRO A 369 5.02 -25.59 6.26
N ASP A 370 4.12 -26.50 6.61
CA ASP A 370 4.21 -27.95 6.44
C ASP A 370 3.84 -28.46 5.04
N LYS A 371 3.18 -27.64 4.21
CA LYS A 371 2.70 -28.01 2.86
C LYS A 371 3.17 -27.07 1.74
N ARG A 372 4.19 -26.24 1.98
CA ARG A 372 4.62 -25.21 1.02
C ARG A 372 5.07 -25.82 -0.31
N GLY A 373 5.88 -26.87 -0.25
CA GLY A 373 6.40 -27.58 -1.41
C GLY A 373 5.29 -28.29 -2.19
N GLU A 374 4.42 -29.00 -1.48
CA GLU A 374 3.25 -29.68 -2.08
C GLU A 374 2.31 -28.73 -2.83
N LEU A 375 1.92 -27.61 -2.19
CA LEU A 375 1.05 -26.61 -2.79
C LEU A 375 1.73 -25.90 -3.97
N GLN A 376 3.03 -25.58 -3.87
CA GLN A 376 3.77 -24.99 -4.98
C GLN A 376 3.87 -25.93 -6.18
N SER A 377 4.09 -27.22 -5.95
CA SER A 377 4.08 -28.23 -7.02
C SER A 377 2.70 -28.34 -7.69
N ALA A 378 1.61 -28.25 -6.93
CA ALA A 378 0.25 -28.24 -7.48
C ALA A 378 0.00 -27.01 -8.37
N VAL A 379 0.53 -25.85 -8.00
CA VAL A 379 0.50 -24.64 -8.84
C VAL A 379 1.30 -24.84 -10.13
N ASN A 380 2.51 -25.39 -10.06
CA ASN A 380 3.31 -25.66 -11.26
C ASN A 380 2.58 -26.60 -12.24
N LEU A 381 1.87 -27.61 -11.73
CA LEU A 381 1.03 -28.50 -12.54
C LEU A 381 -0.13 -27.73 -13.21
N GLN A 382 -0.78 -26.82 -12.47
CA GLN A 382 -1.83 -25.94 -13.01
C GLN A 382 -1.29 -25.04 -14.12
N ASP A 383 -0.05 -24.53 -13.99
CA ASP A 383 0.62 -23.71 -15.00
C ASP A 383 0.88 -24.50 -16.29
N CYS A 384 1.29 -25.77 -16.19
CA CYS A 384 1.43 -26.65 -17.36
C CYS A 384 0.10 -26.82 -18.11
N PHE A 385 -1.02 -27.02 -17.41
CA PHE A 385 -2.34 -27.10 -18.04
C PHE A 385 -2.73 -25.79 -18.74
N ALA A 386 -2.41 -24.64 -18.13
CA ALA A 386 -2.65 -23.34 -18.76
C ALA A 386 -1.84 -23.17 -20.06
N GLY A 387 -0.61 -23.67 -20.10
CA GLY A 387 0.22 -23.71 -21.32
C GLY A 387 -0.39 -24.59 -22.42
N ILE A 388 -0.92 -25.77 -22.07
CA ILE A 388 -1.63 -26.65 -23.03
C ILE A 388 -2.87 -25.95 -23.59
N ILE A 389 -3.64 -25.26 -22.75
CA ILE A 389 -4.81 -24.48 -23.19
C ILE A 389 -4.39 -23.40 -24.20
N ALA A 390 -3.25 -22.72 -23.98
CA ALA A 390 -2.73 -21.74 -24.93
C ALA A 390 -2.40 -22.34 -26.30
N VAL A 391 -1.78 -23.52 -26.34
CA VAL A 391 -1.50 -24.26 -27.60
C VAL A 391 -2.79 -24.60 -28.33
N ILE A 392 -3.78 -25.16 -27.61
CA ILE A 392 -5.09 -25.51 -28.17
C ILE A 392 -5.78 -24.26 -28.71
N LEU A 393 -5.73 -23.15 -27.98
CA LEU A 393 -6.36 -21.90 -28.39
C LEU A 393 -5.79 -21.39 -29.72
N ILE A 394 -4.45 -21.37 -29.87
CA ILE A 394 -3.79 -20.97 -31.13
C ILE A 394 -4.21 -21.91 -32.26
N ALA A 395 -4.22 -23.23 -32.04
CA ALA A 395 -4.64 -24.20 -33.04
C ALA A 395 -6.10 -24.02 -33.49
N VAL A 396 -7.01 -23.69 -32.55
CA VAL A 396 -8.42 -23.39 -32.84
C VAL A 396 -8.53 -22.11 -33.68
N PHE A 397 -7.79 -21.05 -33.35
CA PHE A 397 -7.77 -19.82 -34.15
C PHE A 397 -7.23 -20.06 -35.56
N GLU A 398 -6.19 -20.86 -35.71
CA GLU A 398 -5.66 -21.23 -37.03
C GLU A 398 -6.66 -22.02 -37.86
N PHE A 399 -7.33 -22.99 -37.25
CA PHE A 399 -8.39 -23.75 -37.91
C PHE A 399 -9.53 -22.83 -38.35
N ALA A 400 -10.00 -21.94 -37.46
CA ALA A 400 -11.05 -20.99 -37.76
C ALA A 400 -10.66 -20.01 -38.87
N ALA A 401 -9.44 -19.46 -38.84
CA ALA A 401 -8.94 -18.55 -39.87
C ALA A 401 -8.93 -19.20 -41.25
N LYS A 402 -8.49 -20.47 -41.34
CA LYS A 402 -8.54 -21.26 -42.58
C LYS A 402 -9.98 -21.54 -43.02
N TRP A 403 -10.86 -21.93 -42.09
CA TRP A 403 -12.26 -22.23 -42.37
C TRP A 403 -13.03 -21.03 -42.94
N PHE A 404 -12.75 -19.83 -42.43
CA PHE A 404 -13.39 -18.58 -42.86
C PHE A 404 -12.62 -17.83 -43.96
N HIS A 405 -11.55 -18.41 -44.52
CA HIS A 405 -10.69 -17.78 -45.53
C HIS A 405 -10.20 -16.38 -45.14
N LEU A 406 -9.89 -16.17 -43.85
CA LEU A 406 -9.37 -14.90 -43.34
C LEU A 406 -7.91 -14.72 -43.77
N SER A 407 -7.51 -13.48 -44.06
CA SER A 407 -6.09 -13.17 -44.27
C SER A 407 -5.30 -13.34 -42.98
N ASP A 408 -4.02 -13.70 -43.08
CA ASP A 408 -3.13 -13.87 -41.93
C ASP A 408 -3.09 -12.63 -41.02
N ALA A 409 -3.11 -11.44 -41.62
CA ALA A 409 -3.15 -10.18 -40.89
C ALA A 409 -4.45 -10.01 -40.07
N VAL A 410 -5.60 -10.46 -40.58
CA VAL A 410 -6.86 -10.40 -39.83
C VAL A 410 -6.89 -11.46 -38.73
N GLY A 411 -6.46 -12.69 -39.03
CA GLY A 411 -6.33 -13.75 -38.03
C GLY A 411 -5.45 -13.34 -36.85
N PHE A 412 -4.29 -12.75 -37.15
CA PHE A 412 -3.37 -12.18 -36.17
C PHE A 412 -4.04 -11.15 -35.23
N ARG A 413 -4.77 -10.20 -35.82
CA ARG A 413 -5.44 -9.14 -35.03
C ARG A 413 -6.54 -9.71 -34.15
N LEU A 414 -7.27 -10.71 -34.62
CA LEU A 414 -8.32 -11.37 -33.84
C LEU A 414 -7.73 -12.17 -32.67
N GLU A 415 -6.62 -12.87 -32.88
CA GLU A 415 -5.90 -13.61 -31.83
C GLU A 415 -5.47 -12.68 -30.68
N ILE A 416 -4.79 -11.57 -31.01
CA ILE A 416 -4.28 -10.65 -29.98
C ILE A 416 -5.40 -9.79 -29.37
N ALA A 417 -6.46 -9.47 -30.12
CA ALA A 417 -7.64 -8.81 -29.56
C ALA A 417 -8.41 -9.73 -28.60
N PHE A 418 -8.53 -11.02 -28.92
CA PHE A 418 -9.14 -12.01 -28.05
C PHE A 418 -8.37 -12.13 -26.74
N ILE A 419 -7.05 -12.29 -26.78
CA ILE A 419 -6.27 -12.37 -25.54
C ILE A 419 -6.35 -11.06 -24.74
N GLY A 420 -6.38 -9.90 -25.41
CA GLY A 420 -6.64 -8.61 -24.77
C GLY A 420 -7.99 -8.57 -24.06
N LEU A 421 -9.07 -9.03 -24.70
CA LEU A 421 -10.40 -9.09 -24.08
C LEU A 421 -10.43 -10.05 -22.88
N THR A 422 -9.76 -11.22 -22.97
CA THR A 422 -9.66 -12.14 -21.83
C THR A 422 -8.88 -11.53 -20.66
N CYS A 423 -7.83 -10.75 -20.91
CA CYS A 423 -7.16 -9.95 -19.89
C CYS A 423 -8.12 -8.95 -19.24
N GLY A 424 -8.98 -8.29 -20.03
CA GLY A 424 -10.00 -7.38 -19.53
C GLY A 424 -11.03 -8.06 -18.62
N VAL A 425 -11.56 -9.21 -19.06
CA VAL A 425 -12.50 -10.02 -18.26
C VAL A 425 -11.86 -10.51 -16.97
N MET A 426 -10.61 -10.97 -17.03
CA MET A 426 -9.86 -11.39 -15.85
C MET A 426 -9.62 -10.21 -14.90
N THR A 427 -9.24 -9.05 -15.41
CA THR A 427 -9.06 -7.82 -14.62
C THR A 427 -10.35 -7.42 -13.91
N LEU A 428 -11.48 -7.40 -14.63
CA LEU A 428 -12.79 -7.10 -14.03
C LEU A 428 -13.17 -8.11 -12.95
N SER A 429 -12.84 -9.38 -13.16
CA SER A 429 -13.05 -10.45 -12.16
C SER A 429 -12.20 -10.21 -10.92
N VAL A 430 -10.91 -9.85 -11.06
CA VAL A 430 -10.04 -9.52 -9.93
C VAL A 430 -10.54 -8.28 -9.18
N ILE A 431 -10.99 -7.23 -9.87
CA ILE A 431 -11.56 -6.03 -9.22
C ILE A 431 -12.77 -6.41 -8.36
N ARG A 432 -13.64 -7.31 -8.86
CA ARG A 432 -14.80 -7.80 -8.09
C ARG A 432 -14.41 -8.69 -6.91
N LEU A 433 -13.28 -9.40 -7.00
CA LEU A 433 -12.78 -10.29 -5.95
C LEU A 433 -12.00 -9.56 -4.86
N LEU A 434 -11.27 -8.50 -5.21
CA LEU A 434 -10.41 -7.70 -4.34
C LEU A 434 -10.78 -6.20 -4.38
N PRO A 435 -12.06 -5.83 -4.16
CA PRO A 435 -12.47 -4.44 -4.26
C PRO A 435 -11.76 -3.59 -3.20
N GLY A 436 -11.55 -4.14 -2.00
CA GLY A 436 -10.96 -3.44 -0.88
C GLY A 436 -9.50 -3.03 -1.11
N ASP A 437 -8.63 -3.97 -1.49
CA ASP A 437 -7.21 -3.68 -1.72
C ASP A 437 -7.00 -2.73 -2.90
N PHE A 438 -7.79 -2.86 -3.97
CA PHE A 438 -7.74 -1.95 -5.12
C PHE A 438 -8.15 -0.53 -4.73
N LEU A 439 -9.30 -0.36 -4.09
CA LEU A 439 -9.81 0.94 -3.68
C LEU A 439 -8.95 1.56 -2.58
N ARG A 440 -8.34 0.77 -1.69
CA ARG A 440 -7.35 1.26 -0.72
C ARG A 440 -6.15 1.84 -1.45
N LEU A 441 -5.62 1.13 -2.45
CA LEU A 441 -4.48 1.61 -3.23
C LEU A 441 -4.82 2.92 -3.95
N VAL A 442 -5.91 2.94 -4.72
CA VAL A 442 -6.35 4.12 -5.48
C VAL A 442 -6.67 5.28 -4.55
N GLY A 443 -7.45 5.04 -3.49
CA GLY A 443 -7.82 6.04 -2.51
C GLY A 443 -6.61 6.62 -1.78
N CYS A 444 -5.67 5.79 -1.34
CA CYS A 444 -4.43 6.26 -0.72
C CYS A 444 -3.55 7.03 -1.71
N ALA A 445 -3.49 6.63 -2.98
CA ALA A 445 -2.75 7.35 -4.01
C ALA A 445 -3.37 8.73 -4.26
N VAL A 446 -4.68 8.81 -4.47
CA VAL A 446 -5.42 10.07 -4.63
C VAL A 446 -5.20 10.97 -3.42
N ILE A 447 -5.36 10.44 -2.21
CA ILE A 447 -5.17 11.21 -0.98
C ILE A 447 -3.73 11.70 -0.84
N ARG A 448 -2.71 10.89 -1.16
CA ARG A 448 -1.30 11.34 -1.12
C ARG A 448 -0.96 12.38 -2.19
N THR A 449 -1.67 12.39 -3.30
CA THR A 449 -1.53 13.43 -4.34
C THR A 449 -2.19 14.74 -3.92
N LEU A 450 -3.41 14.67 -3.35
CA LEU A 450 -4.18 15.85 -2.95
C LEU A 450 -3.78 16.41 -1.58
N TYR A 451 -3.25 15.56 -0.69
CA TYR A 451 -2.87 15.90 0.68
C TYR A 451 -1.42 15.52 0.96
N ARG A 452 -0.66 16.50 1.44
CA ARG A 452 0.69 16.28 1.93
C ARG A 452 0.65 15.83 3.39
N ILE A 453 0.52 14.52 3.59
CA ILE A 453 0.49 13.88 4.92
C ILE A 453 1.88 13.87 5.53
N ARG A 454 2.01 14.48 6.71
CA ARG A 454 3.22 14.44 7.55
C ARG A 454 2.90 13.64 8.81
N THR A 455 3.83 12.80 9.25
CA THR A 455 3.67 12.02 10.47
C THR A 455 4.63 12.51 11.55
N VAL A 456 4.16 12.55 12.80
CA VAL A 456 4.94 12.90 13.98
C VAL A 456 4.89 11.71 14.92
N HIS A 457 6.06 11.15 15.20
CA HIS A 457 6.24 9.91 15.98
C HIS A 457 5.62 8.62 15.41
N PRO A 458 5.73 8.32 14.10
CA PRO A 458 5.19 7.08 13.53
C PRO A 458 5.80 5.80 14.15
N GLU A 459 6.98 5.89 14.75
CA GLU A 459 7.67 4.81 15.47
C GLU A 459 6.92 4.30 16.70
N ARG A 460 5.95 5.07 17.23
CA ARG A 460 5.16 4.67 18.40
C ARG A 460 4.05 3.68 18.10
N ILE A 461 3.79 3.39 16.83
CA ILE A 461 2.90 2.29 16.47
C ILE A 461 3.68 0.98 16.67
N PRO A 462 3.18 0.04 17.49
CA PRO A 462 3.81 -1.26 17.66
C PRO A 462 4.00 -1.96 16.32
N ALA A 463 5.21 -2.44 16.06
CA ALA A 463 5.51 -3.19 14.85
C ALA A 463 4.77 -4.55 14.82
N LYS A 464 4.48 -5.11 16.00
CA LYS A 464 3.79 -6.39 16.23
C LYS A 464 2.79 -6.23 17.39
N GLY A 465 1.83 -7.16 17.50
CA GLY A 465 0.78 -7.12 18.52
C GLY A 465 -0.36 -6.15 18.20
N GLY A 466 -1.47 -6.27 18.93
CA GLY A 466 -2.64 -5.40 18.77
C GLY A 466 -2.43 -4.06 19.47
N ALA A 467 -3.07 -3.01 18.96
CA ALA A 467 -3.15 -1.71 19.64
C ALA A 467 -4.42 -0.98 19.24
N LEU A 468 -5.02 -0.28 20.21
CA LEU A 468 -6.24 0.50 20.03
C LEU A 468 -5.89 1.97 19.75
N LEU A 469 -6.06 2.39 18.49
CA LEU A 469 -5.86 3.78 18.07
C LEU A 469 -7.09 4.62 18.41
N LEU A 470 -6.87 5.73 19.11
CA LEU A 470 -7.92 6.68 19.50
C LEU A 470 -7.66 8.05 18.87
N PRO A 471 -8.15 8.33 17.65
CA PRO A 471 -7.99 9.61 16.98
C PRO A 471 -9.06 10.65 17.35
N ASN A 472 -8.83 11.93 17.04
CA ASN A 472 -9.93 12.90 16.88
C ASN A 472 -10.76 12.60 15.63
N HIS A 473 -12.04 12.98 15.61
CA HIS A 473 -12.95 12.67 14.50
C HIS A 473 -13.44 13.93 13.77
N VAL A 474 -12.83 14.23 12.62
CA VAL A 474 -13.00 15.52 11.93
C VAL A 474 -13.63 15.39 10.54
N THR A 475 -13.28 14.35 9.79
CA THR A 475 -13.70 14.21 8.39
C THR A 475 -14.15 12.81 8.05
N PHE A 476 -14.97 12.68 7.00
CA PHE A 476 -15.29 11.38 6.41
C PHE A 476 -14.08 10.66 5.81
N ALA A 477 -12.99 11.39 5.51
CA ALA A 477 -11.77 10.84 4.95
C ALA A 477 -10.75 10.41 6.02
N ASP A 478 -11.08 10.52 7.32
CA ASP A 478 -10.17 10.22 8.44
C ASP A 478 -9.55 8.82 8.33
N ALA A 479 -10.32 7.81 7.90
CA ALA A 479 -9.79 6.46 7.72
C ALA A 479 -8.74 6.35 6.62
N PHE A 480 -8.88 7.11 5.52
CA PHE A 480 -7.85 7.18 4.49
C PHE A 480 -6.60 7.90 5.00
N PHE A 481 -6.77 9.00 5.74
CA PHE A 481 -5.64 9.73 6.33
C PHE A 481 -4.85 8.88 7.32
N ILE A 482 -5.56 8.18 8.21
CA ILE A 482 -4.96 7.26 9.19
C ILE A 482 -4.28 6.09 8.47
N SER A 483 -4.96 5.45 7.51
CA SER A 483 -4.38 4.33 6.74
C SER A 483 -3.17 4.75 5.92
N ALA A 484 -3.14 5.98 5.41
CA ALA A 484 -2.00 6.50 4.68
C ALA A 484 -0.82 6.91 5.59
N ALA A 485 -1.10 7.26 6.85
CA ALA A 485 -0.13 7.63 7.88
C ALA A 485 0.44 6.42 8.65
N CYS A 486 -0.34 5.35 8.82
CA CYS A 486 0.05 4.14 9.52
C CYS A 486 0.90 3.21 8.63
N THR A 487 1.82 2.48 9.27
CA THR A 487 2.70 1.50 8.62
C THR A 487 2.05 0.13 8.46
N ARG A 488 1.04 -0.18 9.29
CA ARG A 488 0.28 -1.43 9.31
C ARG A 488 -1.18 -1.16 8.90
N PRO A 489 -1.89 -2.16 8.32
CA PRO A 489 -3.32 -2.05 8.06
C PRO A 489 -4.10 -1.74 9.34
N VAL A 490 -5.04 -0.81 9.26
CA VAL A 490 -5.88 -0.38 10.38
C VAL A 490 -7.31 -0.83 10.11
N ARG A 491 -7.91 -1.54 11.06
CA ARG A 491 -9.34 -1.85 11.05
C ARG A 491 -10.09 -0.72 11.71
N PHE A 492 -11.10 -0.17 11.06
CA PHE A 492 -11.93 0.87 11.65
C PHE A 492 -13.18 0.28 12.26
N VAL A 493 -13.50 0.74 13.45
CA VAL A 493 -14.76 0.46 14.11
C VAL A 493 -15.79 1.45 13.58
N MET A 494 -16.89 0.95 13.01
CA MET A 494 -17.92 1.79 12.39
C MET A 494 -19.31 1.27 12.70
N ASP A 495 -20.27 2.18 12.83
CA ASP A 495 -21.67 1.85 13.07
C ASP A 495 -22.35 1.29 11.79
N GLU A 496 -23.03 0.15 11.94
CA GLU A 496 -23.73 -0.63 10.93
C GLU A 496 -24.92 0.15 10.36
N ALA A 497 -25.51 1.09 11.10
CA ALA A 497 -26.59 1.96 10.59
C ALA A 497 -26.15 2.74 9.33
N PHE A 498 -24.86 3.04 9.19
CA PHE A 498 -24.33 3.71 8.00
C PHE A 498 -24.12 2.77 6.80
N THR A 499 -24.12 1.45 7.01
CA THR A 499 -23.84 0.45 5.95
C THR A 499 -24.98 0.27 4.93
N ALA A 500 -26.17 0.81 5.21
CA ALA A 500 -27.28 0.85 4.26
C ALA A 500 -26.94 1.66 2.99
N ASN A 501 -26.01 2.62 3.08
CA ASN A 501 -25.55 3.39 1.92
C ASN A 501 -24.52 2.57 1.11
N PRO A 502 -24.71 2.38 -0.21
CA PRO A 502 -23.76 1.66 -1.08
C PRO A 502 -22.32 2.20 -1.02
N ALA A 503 -22.14 3.51 -0.86
CA ALA A 503 -20.81 4.12 -0.74
C ALA A 503 -20.10 3.75 0.56
N VAL A 504 -20.87 3.59 1.64
CA VAL A 504 -20.35 3.16 2.95
C VAL A 504 -20.08 1.65 2.95
N LYS A 505 -20.94 0.85 2.31
CA LYS A 505 -20.68 -0.58 2.10
C LYS A 505 -19.39 -0.81 1.31
N LEU A 506 -19.16 0.01 0.28
CA LEU A 506 -17.89 0.04 -0.44
C LEU A 506 -16.73 0.35 0.53
N PHE A 507 -16.83 1.41 1.33
CA PHE A 507 -15.83 1.77 2.34
C PHE A 507 -15.54 0.65 3.36
N THR A 508 -16.57 -0.05 3.87
CA THR A 508 -16.38 -1.17 4.82
C THR A 508 -15.59 -2.32 4.21
N SER A 509 -15.73 -2.54 2.90
CA SER A 509 -14.95 -3.54 2.17
C SER A 509 -13.47 -3.15 2.01
N ILE A 510 -13.15 -1.86 2.07
CA ILE A 510 -11.78 -1.31 1.89
C ILE A 510 -10.92 -1.53 3.14
N PHE A 511 -11.49 -1.30 4.31
CA PHE A 511 -10.72 -1.25 5.56
C PHE A 511 -10.99 -2.40 6.53
N HIS A 512 -11.62 -3.49 6.06
CA HIS A 512 -12.01 -4.64 6.90
C HIS A 512 -12.66 -4.18 8.21
N THR A 513 -13.63 -3.27 8.10
CA THR A 513 -14.22 -2.57 9.24
C THR A 513 -14.95 -3.52 10.17
N VAL A 514 -14.85 -3.26 11.47
CA VAL A 514 -15.68 -3.91 12.47
C VAL A 514 -16.99 -3.12 12.51
N ASN A 515 -18.04 -3.70 11.91
CA ASN A 515 -19.36 -3.08 11.88
C ASN A 515 -20.08 -3.31 13.22
N ILE A 516 -20.71 -2.27 13.77
CA ILE A 516 -21.35 -2.25 15.09
C ILE A 516 -22.81 -1.86 14.96
N ARG A 517 -23.74 -2.62 15.54
CA ARG A 517 -25.11 -2.11 15.78
C ARG A 517 -25.13 -1.29 17.06
N ARG A 518 -25.68 -0.07 17.02
CA ARG A 518 -25.89 0.74 18.25
C ARG A 518 -26.72 -0.02 19.28
N GLU A 519 -27.61 -0.89 18.82
CA GLU A 519 -28.52 -1.71 19.63
C GLU A 519 -27.83 -2.93 20.25
N GLN A 520 -26.64 -3.32 19.78
CA GLN A 520 -25.89 -4.50 20.25
C GLN A 520 -24.42 -4.17 20.61
N PRO A 521 -24.17 -3.26 21.56
CA PRO A 521 -22.82 -2.78 21.89
C PRO A 521 -21.86 -3.89 22.40
N ARG A 522 -22.39 -4.98 22.97
CA ARG A 522 -21.58 -6.09 23.52
C ARG A 522 -20.86 -6.91 22.44
N GLU A 523 -21.50 -7.15 21.30
CA GLU A 523 -20.90 -7.94 20.21
C GLU A 523 -19.75 -7.18 19.55
N ALA A 524 -19.94 -5.88 19.34
CA ALA A 524 -18.92 -4.98 18.83
C ALA A 524 -17.65 -4.93 19.69
N ILE A 525 -17.82 -4.84 21.02
CA ILE A 525 -16.72 -4.89 21.98
C ILE A 525 -15.99 -6.22 21.86
N ARG A 526 -16.72 -7.35 21.77
CA ARG A 526 -16.12 -8.69 21.62
C ARG A 526 -15.30 -8.80 20.33
N ILE A 527 -15.86 -8.42 19.18
CA ILE A 527 -15.15 -8.49 17.88
C ILE A 527 -13.90 -7.60 17.89
N THR A 528 -14.00 -6.41 18.50
CA THR A 528 -12.86 -5.50 18.65
C THR A 528 -11.76 -6.11 19.52
N ILE A 529 -12.13 -6.74 20.64
CA ILE A 529 -11.20 -7.46 21.53
C ILE A 529 -10.51 -8.61 20.78
N GLU A 530 -11.27 -9.44 20.06
CA GLU A 530 -10.73 -10.55 19.27
C GLU A 530 -9.75 -10.05 18.19
N ALA A 531 -10.08 -8.97 17.48
CA ALA A 531 -9.17 -8.36 16.50
C ALA A 531 -7.87 -7.87 17.15
N LEU A 532 -7.94 -7.18 18.29
CA LEU A 532 -6.76 -6.75 19.04
C LEU A 532 -5.90 -7.96 19.47
N GLN A 533 -6.53 -9.00 20.02
CA GLN A 533 -5.85 -10.24 20.45
C GLN A 533 -5.21 -11.01 19.28
N ASN A 534 -5.82 -10.96 18.10
CA ASN A 534 -5.23 -11.48 16.86
C ASN A 534 -4.05 -10.64 16.35
N GLY A 535 -3.72 -9.55 17.04
CA GLY A 535 -2.62 -8.67 16.72
C GLY A 535 -2.97 -7.54 15.76
N ASP A 536 -4.24 -7.25 15.48
CA ASP A 536 -4.62 -6.18 14.55
C ASP A 536 -4.53 -4.79 15.18
N LEU A 537 -4.22 -3.77 14.37
CA LEU A 537 -4.45 -2.38 14.77
C LEU A 537 -5.92 -2.05 14.57
N VAL A 538 -6.59 -1.64 15.65
CA VAL A 538 -7.99 -1.25 15.59
C VAL A 538 -8.12 0.23 15.92
N CYS A 539 -8.83 0.97 15.08
CA CYS A 539 -9.10 2.38 15.27
C CYS A 539 -10.55 2.58 15.70
N LEU A 540 -10.71 3.23 16.85
CA LEU A 540 -11.99 3.58 17.45
C LEU A 540 -12.02 5.07 17.71
N PHE A 541 -12.97 5.79 17.10
CA PHE A 541 -13.17 7.22 17.37
C PHE A 541 -13.89 7.39 18.72
N PRO A 542 -13.22 7.86 19.78
CA PRO A 542 -13.79 7.94 21.12
C PRO A 542 -14.92 8.97 21.24
N GLU A 543 -15.02 9.92 20.31
CA GLU A 543 -16.08 10.93 20.24
C GLU A 543 -17.44 10.38 19.75
N GLY A 544 -17.46 9.21 19.08
CA GLY A 544 -18.67 8.58 18.53
C GLY A 544 -19.35 9.32 17.37
N GLN A 545 -18.98 10.58 17.11
CA GLN A 545 -19.53 11.42 16.04
C GLN A 545 -18.47 12.39 15.47
N LEU A 546 -18.67 12.82 14.23
CA LEU A 546 -17.83 13.83 13.57
C LEU A 546 -18.01 15.20 14.22
N THR A 547 -16.92 15.92 14.50
CA THR A 547 -17.01 17.30 15.00
C THR A 547 -17.60 18.25 13.95
N ARG A 548 -18.48 19.13 14.41
CA ARG A 548 -19.04 20.25 13.64
C ARG A 548 -18.46 21.60 14.07
N THR A 549 -17.61 21.58 15.09
CA THR A 549 -17.02 22.77 15.71
C THR A 549 -15.51 22.86 15.45
N GLY A 550 -14.88 21.79 14.98
CA GLY A 550 -13.42 21.67 14.86
C GLY A 550 -12.69 21.38 16.18
N THR A 551 -13.42 21.43 17.31
CA THR A 551 -12.91 21.08 18.64
C THR A 551 -13.16 19.62 18.98
N LEU A 552 -12.44 19.12 19.99
CA LEU A 552 -12.60 17.77 20.53
C LEU A 552 -13.91 17.68 21.34
N ASN A 553 -14.82 16.78 20.95
CA ASN A 553 -16.07 16.57 21.68
C ASN A 553 -15.90 15.80 22.99
N GLU A 554 -17.01 15.50 23.66
CA GLU A 554 -17.06 14.55 24.77
C GLU A 554 -16.57 13.16 24.31
N LEU A 555 -15.78 12.50 25.14
CA LEU A 555 -15.33 11.13 24.88
C LEU A 555 -16.29 10.15 25.55
N HIS A 556 -16.43 8.96 24.97
CA HIS A 556 -17.22 7.87 25.55
C HIS A 556 -16.31 6.77 26.12
N ARG A 557 -16.65 6.25 27.32
CA ARG A 557 -15.85 5.27 28.08
C ARG A 557 -15.68 3.88 27.43
N GLY A 558 -16.32 3.61 26.29
CA GLY A 558 -16.32 2.28 25.66
C GLY A 558 -14.91 1.73 25.36
N PHE A 559 -13.95 2.62 25.06
CA PHE A 559 -12.57 2.22 24.80
C PHE A 559 -11.84 1.68 26.04
N GLU A 560 -12.20 2.11 27.26
CA GLU A 560 -11.56 1.67 28.50
C GLU A 560 -11.78 0.18 28.72
N LEU A 561 -13.03 -0.28 28.52
CA LEU A 561 -13.41 -1.69 28.65
C LEU A 561 -12.74 -2.56 27.59
N ILE A 562 -12.70 -2.08 26.34
CA ILE A 562 -12.09 -2.79 25.22
C ILE A 562 -10.60 -3.03 25.51
N ALA A 563 -9.87 -1.97 25.86
CA ALA A 563 -8.44 -2.07 26.12
C ALA A 563 -8.12 -2.99 27.30
N ARG A 564 -8.82 -2.84 28.42
CA ARG A 564 -8.61 -3.68 29.63
C ARG A 564 -8.88 -5.16 29.38
N LYS A 565 -9.91 -5.49 28.61
CA LYS A 565 -10.23 -6.88 28.28
C LYS A 565 -9.32 -7.47 27.21
N ALA A 566 -8.90 -6.66 26.24
CA ALA A 566 -7.98 -7.10 25.20
C ALA A 566 -6.56 -7.31 25.72
N GLY A 567 -6.16 -6.60 26.78
CA GLY A 567 -4.79 -6.63 27.29
C GLY A 567 -3.79 -5.99 26.33
N HIS A 568 -4.25 -5.01 25.54
CA HIS A 568 -3.47 -4.36 24.50
C HIS A 568 -3.47 -2.83 24.67
N PRO A 569 -2.35 -2.17 24.34
CA PRO A 569 -2.16 -0.75 24.61
C PRO A 569 -3.09 0.17 23.80
N LEU A 570 -3.30 1.37 24.33
CA LEU A 570 -4.01 2.46 23.63
C LEU A 570 -3.02 3.50 23.11
N ILE A 571 -3.28 4.03 21.92
CA ILE A 571 -2.44 5.06 21.30
C ILE A 571 -3.33 6.23 20.87
N PRO A 572 -3.22 7.39 21.53
CA PRO A 572 -3.97 8.57 21.14
C PRO A 572 -3.38 9.16 19.86
N LEU A 573 -4.23 9.63 18.96
CA LEU A 573 -3.83 10.16 17.66
C LEU A 573 -4.50 11.51 17.41
N TRP A 574 -3.79 12.44 16.77
CA TRP A 574 -4.38 13.71 16.36
C TRP A 574 -4.09 14.03 14.90
N MET A 575 -5.13 14.40 14.16
CA MET A 575 -5.08 14.87 12.79
C MET A 575 -5.29 16.39 12.77
N ASP A 576 -4.20 17.13 12.54
CA ASP A 576 -4.20 18.58 12.34
C ASP A 576 -4.27 18.94 10.85
N GLY A 577 -5.06 19.96 10.51
CA GLY A 577 -5.31 20.38 9.14
C GLY A 577 -6.36 19.53 8.42
N SER A 578 -7.06 18.64 9.11
CA SER A 578 -8.26 17.99 8.55
C SER A 578 -9.45 18.97 8.52
N TRP A 579 -9.50 19.93 9.46
CA TRP A 579 -10.49 21.00 9.51
C TRP A 579 -10.26 22.06 8.42
N GLY A 580 -11.30 22.35 7.64
CA GLY A 580 -11.26 23.18 6.43
C GLY A 580 -10.89 22.42 5.16
N SER A 581 -10.65 21.11 5.25
CA SER A 581 -10.60 20.26 4.05
C SER A 581 -11.99 20.15 3.43
N ILE A 582 -12.05 19.72 2.16
CA ILE A 582 -13.32 19.50 1.46
C ILE A 582 -14.21 18.47 2.16
N PHE A 583 -13.63 17.58 2.99
CA PHE A 583 -14.29 16.50 3.72
C PHE A 583 -14.72 16.86 5.16
N SER A 584 -14.49 18.10 5.60
CA SER A 584 -14.85 18.60 6.94
C SER A 584 -16.14 19.43 6.91
N PHE A 585 -16.77 19.67 8.06
CA PHE A 585 -18.01 20.46 8.15
C PHE A 585 -17.83 21.99 8.17
N GLU A 586 -16.60 22.50 8.03
CA GLU A 586 -16.19 23.91 8.24
C GLU A 586 -16.95 25.01 7.43
N ARG A 587 -17.81 24.63 6.48
CA ARG A 587 -18.67 25.54 5.68
C ARG A 587 -20.09 24.96 5.55
N GLY A 588 -20.61 24.40 6.65
CA GLY A 588 -21.95 23.84 6.74
C GLY A 588 -22.24 22.60 5.86
N SER A 589 -21.23 22.03 5.21
CA SER A 589 -21.38 20.85 4.34
C SER A 589 -20.12 19.97 4.37
N PHE A 590 -20.15 18.75 3.84
CA PHE A 590 -19.00 17.82 3.87
C PHE A 590 -18.37 17.51 2.50
N PHE A 591 -19.00 17.90 1.38
CA PHE A 591 -18.51 17.54 0.03
C PHE A 591 -18.76 18.62 -1.04
N ARG A 592 -19.66 19.58 -0.76
CA ARG A 592 -20.05 20.64 -1.71
C ARG A 592 -19.12 21.85 -1.61
N LYS A 593 -17.80 21.60 -1.67
CA LYS A 593 -16.77 22.60 -1.42
C LYS A 593 -15.58 22.41 -2.34
N LEU A 594 -15.05 23.52 -2.83
CA LEU A 594 -13.74 23.54 -3.46
C LEU A 594 -12.63 23.61 -2.39
N PRO A 595 -11.48 22.94 -2.63
CA PRO A 595 -10.34 22.99 -1.72
C PRO A 595 -9.72 24.39 -1.71
N TYR A 596 -9.31 24.88 -0.54
CA TYR A 596 -8.63 26.17 -0.42
C TYR A 596 -7.25 26.19 -1.07
N HIS A 597 -6.55 25.05 -1.05
CA HIS A 597 -5.21 24.90 -1.61
C HIS A 597 -4.94 23.43 -1.94
N LEU A 598 -4.08 23.20 -2.94
CA LEU A 598 -3.65 21.88 -3.40
C LEU A 598 -2.11 21.89 -3.56
N PRO A 599 -1.37 20.96 -2.92
CA PRO A 599 -1.83 19.94 -1.97
C PRO A 599 -2.13 20.52 -0.57
N TYR A 600 -3.16 19.98 0.10
CA TYR A 600 -3.55 20.41 1.44
C TYR A 600 -2.61 19.81 2.51
N GLY A 601 -2.19 20.60 3.49
CA GLY A 601 -1.23 20.15 4.50
C GLY A 601 -1.91 19.45 5.68
N LEU A 602 -1.67 18.15 5.87
CA LEU A 602 -2.19 17.36 6.99
C LEU A 602 -1.03 16.84 7.86
N THR A 603 -1.14 16.98 9.19
CA THR A 603 -0.16 16.44 10.13
C THR A 603 -0.84 15.46 11.08
N VAL A 604 -0.34 14.22 11.13
CA VAL A 604 -0.81 13.15 12.00
C VAL A 604 0.21 12.93 13.12
N ALA A 605 -0.17 13.19 14.36
CA ALA A 605 0.69 12.97 15.53
C ALA A 605 0.24 11.75 16.32
N PHE A 606 1.18 10.83 16.56
CA PHE A 606 0.99 9.64 17.38
C PHE A 606 1.45 9.90 18.81
N GLY A 607 0.57 9.61 19.76
CA GLY A 607 0.78 9.75 21.20
C GLY A 607 1.69 8.69 21.77
N LYS A 608 2.04 8.84 23.06
CA LYS A 608 2.72 7.75 23.78
C LYS A 608 1.73 6.61 23.99
N GLU A 609 2.26 5.40 24.02
CA GLU A 609 1.53 4.20 24.39
C GLU A 609 1.00 4.33 25.82
N MET A 610 -0.25 3.92 26.05
CA MET A 610 -0.90 3.95 27.35
C MET A 610 -1.33 2.54 27.75
N GLU A 611 -0.97 2.17 28.97
CA GLU A 611 -1.37 0.88 29.54
C GLU A 611 -2.87 0.85 29.83
N PRO A 612 -3.57 -0.26 29.55
CA PRO A 612 -5.02 -0.38 29.71
C PRO A 612 -5.57 -0.02 31.09
N GLU A 613 -4.80 -0.28 32.15
CA GLU A 613 -5.20 -0.04 33.54
C GLU A 613 -5.26 1.46 33.84
N THR A 614 -4.36 2.22 33.23
CA THR A 614 -4.15 3.67 33.48
C THR A 614 -4.89 4.58 32.51
N ALA A 615 -5.43 4.03 31.41
CA ALA A 615 -6.05 4.79 30.34
C ALA A 615 -7.53 5.14 30.62
N ASP A 616 -7.77 6.07 31.53
CA ASP A 616 -9.09 6.66 31.76
C ASP A 616 -9.41 7.83 30.80
N MET A 617 -10.67 8.27 30.76
CA MET A 617 -11.09 9.39 29.90
C MET A 617 -10.29 10.68 30.08
N ALA A 618 -9.92 11.04 31.30
CA ALA A 618 -9.20 12.27 31.58
C ALA A 618 -7.78 12.21 30.98
N THR A 619 -7.10 11.10 31.22
CA THR A 619 -5.75 10.81 30.72
C THR A 619 -5.73 10.73 29.20
N VAL A 620 -6.71 10.03 28.59
CA VAL A 620 -6.84 9.95 27.12
C VAL A 620 -7.12 11.32 26.51
N ARG A 621 -8.01 12.13 27.10
CA ARG A 621 -8.27 13.50 26.64
C ARG A 621 -7.01 14.36 26.67
N GLN A 622 -6.28 14.34 27.78
CA GLN A 622 -5.03 15.07 27.92
C GLN A 622 -3.97 14.58 26.91
N ALA A 623 -3.91 13.28 26.64
CA ALA A 623 -3.00 12.70 25.65
C ALA A 623 -3.37 13.11 24.21
N LEU A 624 -4.68 13.14 23.87
CA LEU A 624 -5.19 13.67 22.60
C LEU A 624 -4.82 15.15 22.41
N GLN A 625 -5.03 15.97 23.45
CA GLN A 625 -4.64 17.38 23.46
C GLN A 625 -3.12 17.53 23.28
N THR A 626 -2.33 16.67 23.93
CA THR A 626 -0.87 16.64 23.77
C THR A 626 -0.47 16.29 22.33
N CYS A 627 -1.15 15.34 21.69
CA CYS A 627 -0.96 15.03 20.28
C CYS A 627 -1.32 16.24 19.39
N SER A 628 -2.40 16.95 19.72
CA SER A 628 -2.82 18.19 19.06
C SER A 628 -1.71 19.25 19.11
N ALA A 629 -1.16 19.50 20.30
CA ALA A 629 -0.07 20.44 20.51
C ALA A 629 1.18 20.07 19.70
N LYS A 630 1.55 18.79 19.68
CA LYS A 630 2.69 18.27 18.90
C LYS A 630 2.49 18.41 17.40
N ALA A 631 1.30 18.10 16.89
CA ALA A 631 0.99 18.20 15.46
C ALA A 631 1.16 19.64 14.96
N ILE A 632 0.62 20.62 15.70
CA ILE A 632 0.73 22.05 15.36
C ILE A 632 2.16 22.55 15.57
N SER A 633 2.85 22.13 16.64
CA SER A 633 4.27 22.47 16.87
C SER A 633 5.13 22.04 15.68
N HIS A 634 4.91 20.83 15.17
CA HIS A 634 5.63 20.34 13.99
C HIS A 634 5.35 21.19 12.74
N ARG A 635 4.11 21.65 12.53
CA ARG A 635 3.75 22.54 11.41
C ARG A 635 4.52 23.87 11.44
N TYR A 636 4.68 24.45 12.63
CA TYR A 636 5.33 25.74 12.84
C TYR A 636 6.82 25.64 13.22
N SER A 637 7.40 24.45 13.25
CA SER A 637 8.82 24.20 13.60
C SER A 637 9.83 24.87 12.64
N LYS A 638 9.43 25.19 11.42
CA LYS A 638 10.34 25.75 10.40
C LYS A 638 10.85 27.15 10.80
N PRO A 639 12.15 27.45 10.65
CA PRO A 639 12.72 28.76 10.97
C PRO A 639 12.09 29.94 10.23
N ALA A 640 11.50 29.71 9.05
CA ALA A 640 10.82 30.75 8.28
C ALA A 640 9.69 31.44 9.07
N TRP A 641 8.97 30.71 9.93
CA TRP A 641 7.90 31.30 10.75
C TRP A 641 8.40 32.26 11.81
N ALA A 642 9.64 32.09 12.29
CA ALA A 642 10.27 33.00 13.23
C ALA A 642 10.63 34.36 12.60
N LYS A 643 10.76 34.40 11.26
CA LYS A 643 11.10 35.61 10.50
C LYS A 643 9.90 36.27 9.82
N ARG A 644 8.83 35.51 9.55
CA ARG A 644 7.66 35.98 8.80
C ARG A 644 6.87 37.06 9.54
N VAL A 645 6.74 38.24 8.94
CA VAL A 645 5.93 39.36 9.45
C VAL A 645 4.62 39.44 8.66
N PRO A 646 3.47 39.65 9.31
CA PRO A 646 2.22 39.81 8.63
C PRO A 646 2.16 41.05 7.73
N VAL A 647 1.43 40.95 6.63
CA VAL A 647 1.21 42.04 5.66
C VAL A 647 0.05 42.94 6.07
N VAL A 648 -0.88 42.43 6.88
CA VAL A 648 -2.08 43.14 7.36
C VAL A 648 -1.68 44.43 8.11
N LYS A 649 -2.19 45.57 7.64
CA LYS A 649 -1.92 46.89 8.22
C LYS A 649 -3.00 47.27 9.24
N CYS A 650 -2.81 46.89 10.50
CA CYS A 650 -3.63 47.36 11.62
C CYS A 650 -2.75 47.80 12.81
N GLY A 651 -3.35 48.44 13.82
CA GLY A 651 -2.63 48.97 14.99
C GLY A 651 -1.78 47.92 15.73
N ALA A 652 -2.24 46.66 15.76
CA ALA A 652 -1.51 45.54 16.37
C ALA A 652 -0.16 45.25 15.70
N LEU A 653 0.04 45.65 14.43
CA LEU A 653 1.30 45.44 13.71
C LEU A 653 2.49 46.15 14.39
N LYS A 654 2.23 47.31 15.03
CA LYS A 654 3.24 48.06 15.79
C LYS A 654 3.78 47.24 16.97
N LYS A 655 2.93 46.45 17.63
CA LYS A 655 3.31 45.56 18.75
C LYS A 655 3.85 44.21 18.28
N PHE A 656 3.52 43.79 17.06
CA PHE A 656 4.02 42.54 16.49
C PHE A 656 5.47 42.65 15.99
N ARG A 657 5.83 43.74 15.29
CA ARG A 657 7.15 43.90 14.64
C ARG A 657 8.35 43.71 15.57
N PRO A 658 8.36 44.22 16.82
CA PRO A 658 9.49 44.06 17.73
C PRO A 658 9.71 42.61 18.20
N ARG A 659 8.71 41.72 18.08
CA ARG A 659 8.81 40.33 18.55
C ARG A 659 9.65 39.51 17.57
N GLU A 660 10.62 38.74 18.06
CA GLU A 660 11.52 37.92 17.23
C GLU A 660 11.48 36.42 17.61
N GLY A 661 12.08 35.59 16.76
CA GLY A 661 12.36 34.19 17.09
C GLY A 661 11.10 33.35 17.37
N ASP A 662 11.12 32.66 18.50
CA ASP A 662 10.05 31.75 18.91
C ASP A 662 8.75 32.47 19.27
N GLU A 663 8.83 33.70 19.75
CA GLU A 663 7.64 34.47 20.11
C GLU A 663 6.79 34.79 18.87
N ARG A 664 7.44 35.11 17.75
CA ARG A 664 6.76 35.29 16.46
C ARG A 664 6.12 34.00 15.99
N ARG A 665 6.83 32.86 16.11
CA ARG A 665 6.34 31.53 15.75
C ARG A 665 5.09 31.13 16.56
N ARG A 666 5.08 31.42 17.86
CA ARG A 666 3.94 31.16 18.76
C ARG A 666 2.67 31.89 18.33
N LEU A 667 2.80 33.15 17.89
CA LEU A 667 1.65 33.92 17.40
C LEU A 667 1.06 33.33 16.12
N TRP A 668 1.92 32.91 15.17
CA TRP A 668 1.46 32.18 13.97
C TRP A 668 0.75 30.87 14.32
N ALA A 669 1.28 30.12 15.29
CA ALA A 669 0.62 28.93 15.78
C ALA A 669 -0.76 29.28 16.38
N ASN A 670 -0.88 30.35 17.17
CA ASN A 670 -2.17 30.74 17.74
C ASN A 670 -3.19 31.19 16.68
N GLY A 671 -2.76 31.96 15.67
CA GLY A 671 -3.60 32.28 14.51
C GLY A 671 -4.13 31.03 13.80
N HIS A 672 -3.30 29.99 13.68
CA HIS A 672 -3.72 28.70 13.14
C HIS A 672 -4.79 28.05 14.00
N GLN A 673 -4.57 27.98 15.33
CA GLN A 673 -5.51 27.39 16.29
C GLN A 673 -6.89 28.05 16.22
N ILE A 674 -6.95 29.38 16.07
CA ILE A 674 -8.21 30.14 15.89
C ILE A 674 -8.97 29.66 14.66
N GLY A 675 -8.30 29.45 13.52
CA GLY A 675 -8.97 28.97 12.30
C GLY A 675 -9.15 27.46 12.19
N GLN A 676 -8.84 26.70 13.25
CA GLN A 676 -9.17 25.28 13.35
C GLN A 676 -10.54 25.01 14.00
N VAL A 677 -11.34 26.05 14.26
CA VAL A 677 -12.69 25.93 14.85
C VAL A 677 -13.74 26.71 14.06
N SER A 678 -15.02 26.47 14.31
CA SER A 678 -16.16 27.14 13.66
C SER A 678 -16.50 28.52 14.23
N ALA A 679 -15.59 29.16 14.98
CA ALA A 679 -15.82 30.48 15.54
C ALA A 679 -15.77 31.56 14.45
N LEU A 680 -14.56 32.00 14.07
CA LEU A 680 -14.40 32.96 12.98
C LEU A 680 -14.29 32.24 11.63
N GLN A 681 -15.16 32.63 10.70
CA GLN A 681 -15.21 32.05 9.36
C GLN A 681 -14.01 32.51 8.51
N ARG A 682 -13.44 31.58 7.75
CA ARG A 682 -12.33 31.86 6.82
C ARG A 682 -12.86 32.66 5.63
N HIS A 683 -12.07 33.60 5.12
CA HIS A 683 -12.43 34.49 4.00
C HIS A 683 -13.61 35.44 4.25
N GLU A 684 -14.20 35.43 5.45
CA GLU A 684 -15.24 36.37 5.85
C GLU A 684 -14.64 37.53 6.68
N PRO A 685 -15.19 38.74 6.57
CA PRO A 685 -14.77 39.86 7.39
C PRO A 685 -15.33 39.76 8.81
N PHE A 686 -14.58 40.29 9.77
CA PHE A 686 -15.11 40.55 11.13
C PHE A 686 -14.77 41.98 11.55
N PHE A 687 -15.60 42.51 12.45
CA PHE A 687 -15.61 43.91 12.83
C PHE A 687 -15.01 44.11 14.22
N VAL A 688 -14.26 45.21 14.35
CA VAL A 688 -13.52 45.58 15.55
C VAL A 688 -13.63 47.08 15.74
N LEU A 689 -13.85 47.54 16.98
CA LEU A 689 -13.77 48.96 17.31
C LEU A 689 -12.31 49.44 17.31
N LYS A 690 -12.03 50.58 16.68
CA LYS A 690 -10.66 51.13 16.57
C LYS A 690 -10.00 51.40 17.93
N GLU A 691 -10.79 51.84 18.90
CA GLU A 691 -10.31 52.28 20.21
C GLU A 691 -10.44 51.23 21.31
N ASP A 692 -10.86 50.00 20.98
CA ASP A 692 -10.98 48.94 21.99
C ASP A 692 -9.59 48.54 22.51
N PRO A 693 -9.24 48.88 23.77
CA PRO A 693 -7.91 48.64 24.31
C PRO A 693 -7.61 47.14 24.45
N THR A 694 -8.65 46.32 24.61
CA THR A 694 -8.56 44.86 24.79
C THR A 694 -7.90 44.19 23.59
N LEU A 695 -8.21 44.68 22.39
CA LEU A 695 -7.81 44.04 21.14
C LEU A 695 -6.42 44.44 20.66
N ALA A 696 -5.91 45.59 21.11
CA ALA A 696 -4.55 46.03 20.80
C ALA A 696 -3.49 45.02 21.28
N GLU A 697 -3.84 44.11 22.19
CA GLU A 697 -2.97 43.06 22.72
C GLU A 697 -3.10 41.70 22.01
N PHE A 698 -3.97 41.54 21.00
CA PHE A 698 -4.26 40.23 20.37
C PHE A 698 -3.72 40.11 18.93
N PRO A 699 -2.40 40.11 18.72
CA PRO A 699 -1.82 40.03 17.37
C PRO A 699 -2.15 38.72 16.66
N ALA A 700 -2.38 37.63 17.39
CA ALA A 700 -2.75 36.35 16.78
C ALA A 700 -4.09 36.47 16.02
N LEU A 701 -5.08 37.06 16.68
CA LEU A 701 -6.44 37.28 16.20
C LEU A 701 -6.52 38.34 15.10
N LEU A 702 -5.77 39.45 15.24
CA LEU A 702 -5.87 40.60 14.32
C LEU A 702 -4.89 40.58 13.15
N LEU A 703 -3.84 39.76 13.19
CA LEU A 703 -2.81 39.73 12.15
C LEU A 703 -2.62 38.32 11.56
N THR A 704 -2.31 37.34 12.42
CA THR A 704 -1.90 36.02 11.92
C THR A 704 -3.07 35.17 11.43
N PHE A 705 -4.22 35.16 12.13
CA PHE A 705 -5.43 34.47 11.67
C PHE A 705 -5.93 35.04 10.32
N PRO A 706 -6.11 36.38 10.18
CA PRO A 706 -6.52 37.00 8.91
C PRO A 706 -5.58 36.65 7.76
N GLU A 707 -4.26 36.64 7.99
CA GLU A 707 -3.31 36.29 6.93
C GLU A 707 -3.29 34.80 6.57
N LEU A 708 -3.43 33.90 7.56
CA LEU A 708 -3.46 32.45 7.28
C LEU A 708 -4.70 32.02 6.51
N TYR A 709 -5.83 32.69 6.76
CA TYR A 709 -7.14 32.27 6.26
C TYR A 709 -7.85 33.31 5.39
N GLN A 710 -7.11 34.34 4.96
CA GLN A 710 -7.56 35.41 4.06
C GLN A 710 -8.85 36.11 4.53
N SER A 711 -9.04 36.23 5.85
CA SER A 711 -10.15 36.99 6.45
C SER A 711 -9.78 38.48 6.54
N GLU A 712 -10.78 39.37 6.48
CA GLU A 712 -10.56 40.82 6.55
C GLU A 712 -10.95 41.38 7.93
N VAL A 713 -10.07 42.20 8.52
CA VAL A 713 -10.37 42.91 9.78
C VAL A 713 -10.91 44.30 9.47
N LYS A 714 -12.19 44.54 9.74
CA LYS A 714 -12.85 45.82 9.49
C LYS A 714 -12.88 46.67 10.76
N LEU A 715 -11.99 47.66 10.81
CA LEU A 715 -11.93 48.64 11.88
C LEU A 715 -13.04 49.68 11.74
N ARG A 716 -13.83 49.90 12.79
CA ARG A 716 -14.94 50.86 12.85
C ARG A 716 -14.85 51.75 14.08
N ASP A 717 -15.41 52.94 13.98
CA ASP A 717 -15.48 53.89 15.11
C ASP A 717 -16.75 53.68 15.95
N TYR A 718 -17.79 53.05 15.38
CA TYR A 718 -19.06 52.77 16.05
C TYR A 718 -19.67 51.44 15.57
N VAL A 719 -20.64 50.93 16.33
CA VAL A 719 -21.42 49.74 15.96
C VAL A 719 -22.58 50.13 15.05
N ASP A 720 -22.57 49.63 13.82
CA ASP A 720 -23.69 49.80 12.89
C ASP A 720 -24.74 48.70 13.13
N GLY A 721 -25.83 49.08 13.81
CA GLY A 721 -26.92 48.17 14.14
C GLY A 721 -27.75 47.67 12.95
N THR A 722 -27.50 48.17 11.73
CA THR A 722 -28.23 47.76 10.51
C THR A 722 -27.56 46.59 9.78
N LEU A 723 -26.34 46.22 10.17
CA LEU A 723 -25.55 45.16 9.57
C LEU A 723 -25.65 43.87 10.38
N HIS A 724 -25.85 42.73 9.70
CA HIS A 724 -25.57 41.44 10.32
C HIS A 724 -24.05 41.27 10.30
N ALA A 725 -23.43 41.26 11.47
CA ALA A 725 -21.99 41.38 11.58
C ALA A 725 -21.44 40.52 12.71
N CYS A 726 -20.29 39.90 12.45
CA CYS A 726 -19.46 39.28 13.45
C CYS A 726 -18.56 40.35 14.07
N TRP A 727 -18.80 40.67 15.34
CA TRP A 727 -18.05 41.65 16.10
C TRP A 727 -17.17 40.96 17.14
N VAL A 728 -15.93 41.42 17.24
CA VAL A 728 -14.95 40.91 18.20
C VAL A 728 -14.44 42.08 19.03
N GLY A 729 -14.41 41.94 20.35
CA GLY A 729 -14.00 43.02 21.26
C GLY A 729 -14.10 42.65 22.74
N GLY A 730 -13.88 43.65 23.59
CA GLY A 730 -13.94 43.52 25.05
C GLY A 730 -14.98 44.43 25.67
N ASP A 731 -14.63 45.03 26.80
CA ASP A 731 -15.57 45.78 27.64
C ASP A 731 -16.13 47.03 26.94
N LEU A 732 -15.33 47.71 26.11
CA LEU A 732 -15.79 48.87 25.32
C LEU A 732 -16.87 48.47 24.31
N LEU A 733 -16.63 47.39 23.55
CA LEU A 733 -17.61 46.88 22.60
C LEU A 733 -18.88 46.40 23.31
N ARG A 734 -18.75 45.74 24.47
CA ARG A 734 -19.87 45.33 25.31
C ARG A 734 -20.74 46.53 25.72
N GLU A 735 -20.13 47.63 26.16
CA GLU A 735 -20.85 48.86 26.54
C GLU A 735 -21.58 49.47 25.34
N MET A 736 -20.89 49.60 24.19
CA MET A 736 -21.48 50.13 22.96
C MET A 736 -22.64 49.28 22.46
N LEU A 737 -22.51 47.95 22.49
CA LEU A 737 -23.60 47.04 22.13
C LEU A 737 -24.76 47.10 23.13
N GLY A 738 -24.50 47.51 24.38
CA GLY A 738 -25.55 47.76 25.38
C GLY A 738 -26.43 48.95 25.03
N THR A 739 -25.86 50.00 24.43
CA THR A 739 -26.56 51.26 24.14
C THR A 739 -27.05 51.40 22.70
N THR A 740 -26.46 50.66 21.77
CA THR A 740 -26.81 50.73 20.33
C THR A 740 -28.14 50.05 20.03
N GLN A 741 -28.97 50.69 19.19
CA GLN A 741 -30.17 50.07 18.64
C GLN A 741 -29.78 49.09 17.52
N LEU A 742 -30.16 47.81 17.65
CA LEU A 742 -29.81 46.75 16.72
C LEU A 742 -31.04 46.32 15.92
N CYS A 743 -30.96 46.44 14.60
CA CYS A 743 -32.01 46.01 13.67
C CYS A 743 -31.75 44.61 13.09
N LYS A 744 -30.51 44.11 13.21
CA LYS A 744 -30.11 42.77 12.78
C LYS A 744 -29.36 42.04 13.89
N PRO A 745 -29.35 40.69 13.87
CA PRO A 745 -28.57 39.91 14.81
C PRO A 745 -27.07 40.21 14.70
N VAL A 746 -26.40 40.27 15.85
CA VAL A 746 -24.96 40.49 15.98
C VAL A 746 -24.33 39.31 16.70
N GLU A 747 -23.29 38.73 16.12
CA GLU A 747 -22.44 37.78 16.83
C GLU A 747 -21.36 38.56 17.59
N PHE A 748 -21.36 38.48 18.91
CA PHE A 748 -20.43 39.22 19.76
C PHE A 748 -19.45 38.28 20.46
N TYR A 749 -18.23 38.20 19.92
CA TYR A 749 -17.11 37.50 20.53
C TYR A 749 -16.45 38.36 21.59
N ASP A 750 -16.73 38.03 22.84
CA ASP A 750 -16.41 38.84 24.01
C ASP A 750 -15.14 38.33 24.71
N PHE A 751 -14.10 39.13 24.68
CA PHE A 751 -12.82 38.93 25.37
C PHE A 751 -12.65 39.86 26.58
N GLY A 752 -13.71 40.57 26.99
CA GLY A 752 -13.69 41.54 28.08
C GLY A 752 -13.57 40.89 29.46
N SER A 753 -13.32 41.71 30.47
CA SER A 753 -13.25 41.27 31.87
C SER A 753 -14.57 40.65 32.37
N GLN A 754 -15.69 41.09 31.77
CA GLN A 754 -17.03 40.62 32.09
C GLN A 754 -17.54 39.51 31.17
N ALA A 755 -16.69 38.86 30.37
CA ALA A 755 -17.11 37.89 29.35
C ALA A 755 -18.06 36.80 29.87
N LEU A 756 -17.92 36.34 31.12
CA LEU A 756 -18.80 35.33 31.71
C LEU A 756 -20.19 35.84 32.13
N VAL A 757 -20.38 37.16 32.22
CA VAL A 757 -21.68 37.78 32.53
C VAL A 757 -22.52 37.78 31.25
N PRO A 758 -23.64 37.03 31.18
CA PRO A 758 -24.42 36.93 29.95
C PRO A 758 -25.01 38.27 29.53
N VAL A 759 -25.00 38.54 28.22
CA VAL A 759 -25.72 39.68 27.64
C VAL A 759 -27.13 39.25 27.23
N TYR A 760 -28.13 39.66 27.99
CA TYR A 760 -29.54 39.30 27.74
C TYR A 760 -30.23 40.27 26.77
N ARG A 761 -29.80 40.28 25.50
CA ARG A 761 -30.48 40.99 24.40
C ARG A 761 -30.77 40.03 23.27
N ALA A 762 -32.01 40.02 22.75
CA ALA A 762 -32.45 39.05 21.75
C ALA A 762 -31.68 39.16 20.43
N GLU A 763 -31.20 40.36 20.11
CA GLU A 763 -30.44 40.64 18.88
C GLU A 763 -28.95 40.30 19.02
N ILE A 764 -28.46 39.99 20.22
CA ILE A 764 -27.04 39.74 20.47
C ILE A 764 -26.82 38.26 20.75
N LEU A 765 -26.09 37.62 19.86
CA LEU A 765 -25.51 36.32 20.11
C LEU A 765 -24.21 36.49 20.91
N HIS A 766 -24.32 36.43 22.24
CA HIS A 766 -23.17 36.59 23.12
C HIS A 766 -22.28 35.32 23.11
N LEU A 767 -21.01 35.51 22.78
CA LEU A 767 -20.02 34.44 22.61
C LEU A 767 -18.77 34.74 23.47
N PRO A 768 -18.77 34.35 24.75
CA PRO A 768 -17.62 34.55 25.63
C PRO A 768 -16.38 33.78 25.17
N CYS A 769 -15.21 34.42 25.23
CA CYS A 769 -13.92 33.85 24.85
C CYS A 769 -12.88 34.11 25.94
N LEU A 770 -11.75 33.38 25.90
CA LEU A 770 -10.62 33.63 26.78
C LEU A 770 -9.34 33.85 25.98
N ALA A 771 -8.66 34.95 26.27
CA ALA A 771 -7.29 35.18 25.87
C ALA A 771 -6.42 35.46 27.11
N VAL A 772 -5.18 34.97 27.10
CA VAL A 772 -4.19 35.19 28.16
C VAL A 772 -2.89 35.63 27.50
N ASP A 773 -2.30 36.72 27.99
CA ASP A 773 -1.05 37.31 27.46
C ASP A 773 -1.07 37.41 25.91
N GLY A 774 -2.14 38.00 25.39
CA GLY A 774 -2.28 38.25 23.97
C GLY A 774 -2.62 37.05 23.07
N ARG A 775 -2.90 35.88 23.66
CA ARG A 775 -3.12 34.61 22.94
C ARG A 775 -4.47 34.02 23.26
N VAL A 776 -5.20 33.62 22.24
CA VAL A 776 -6.54 33.04 22.37
C VAL A 776 -6.43 31.58 22.82
N ILE A 777 -7.06 31.26 23.95
CA ILE A 777 -7.04 29.92 24.56
C ILE A 777 -8.32 29.15 24.24
N SER A 778 -9.47 29.80 24.39
CA SER A 778 -10.79 29.21 24.15
C SER A 778 -11.71 30.20 23.45
N MET A 779 -12.65 29.67 22.66
CA MET A 779 -13.66 30.49 21.97
C MET A 779 -15.02 29.81 22.04
N SER A 780 -16.05 30.61 22.32
CA SER A 780 -17.43 30.22 22.05
C SER A 780 -17.68 30.30 20.55
N MET A 781 -18.66 29.54 20.06
CA MET A 781 -19.07 29.61 18.66
C MET A 781 -20.58 29.41 18.53
N PRO A 782 -21.18 29.86 17.41
CA PRO A 782 -22.57 29.54 17.10
C PRO A 782 -22.81 28.04 17.11
N ASP A 783 -24.01 27.63 17.51
CA ASP A 783 -24.35 26.21 17.50
C ASP A 783 -24.44 25.71 16.05
N PRO A 784 -23.72 24.64 15.71
CA PRO A 784 -23.70 24.11 14.34
C PRO A 784 -25.07 23.58 13.94
N VAL A 785 -25.47 23.89 12.70
CA VAL A 785 -26.72 23.41 12.10
C VAL A 785 -26.72 21.87 12.07
N ARG A 786 -27.86 21.26 12.44
CA ARG A 786 -28.03 19.81 12.37
C ARG A 786 -28.17 19.38 10.90
N PRO A 787 -27.39 18.39 10.43
CA PRO A 787 -27.49 17.92 9.05
C PRO A 787 -28.77 17.11 8.77
N ASN A 788 -29.34 16.47 9.80
CA ASN A 788 -30.63 15.80 9.75
C ASN A 788 -31.27 15.75 11.16
N ALA A 789 -32.57 15.43 11.23
CA ALA A 789 -33.34 15.44 12.48
C ALA A 789 -32.83 14.41 13.51
N HIS A 790 -32.25 13.30 13.06
CA HIS A 790 -31.76 12.20 13.89
C HIS A 790 -30.34 12.39 14.42
N SER A 791 -29.64 13.44 13.99
CA SER A 791 -28.30 13.75 14.48
C SER A 791 -28.35 14.38 15.86
N ASP A 792 -27.47 13.90 16.75
CA ASP A 792 -27.26 14.53 18.04
C ASP A 792 -26.82 16.01 17.86
N PRO A 793 -27.38 16.93 18.67
CA PRO A 793 -26.91 18.31 18.69
C PRO A 793 -25.49 18.38 19.22
N GLN A 794 -24.69 19.25 18.60
CA GLN A 794 -23.41 19.68 19.16
C GLN A 794 -23.55 21.13 19.57
N VAL A 795 -23.03 21.46 20.74
CA VAL A 795 -23.12 22.81 21.32
C VAL A 795 -21.81 23.54 21.07
N GLY A 796 -21.90 24.77 20.57
CA GLY A 796 -20.79 25.67 20.32
C GLY A 796 -20.55 26.67 21.47
N ARG A 797 -21.58 26.96 22.27
CA ARG A 797 -21.50 27.89 23.41
C ARG A 797 -22.26 27.37 24.63
N LYS A 798 -21.75 27.67 25.82
CA LYS A 798 -22.38 27.27 27.09
C LYS A 798 -22.36 28.43 28.08
N PRO A 799 -23.50 28.76 28.71
CA PRO A 799 -23.55 29.84 29.71
C PRO A 799 -22.53 29.62 30.83
N GLY A 800 -21.87 30.69 31.28
CA GLY A 800 -20.85 30.61 32.35
C GLY A 800 -19.53 29.95 31.92
N THR A 801 -19.25 29.89 30.62
CA THR A 801 -17.99 29.36 30.08
C THR A 801 -17.37 30.35 29.11
N TRP A 802 -16.04 30.33 28.97
CA TRP A 802 -15.28 31.08 27.95
C TRP A 802 -15.22 30.33 26.61
N GLY A 803 -16.17 29.43 26.36
CA GLY A 803 -16.21 28.59 25.18
C GLY A 803 -15.28 27.37 25.23
N LYS A 804 -15.08 26.75 24.07
CA LYS A 804 -14.32 25.50 23.96
C LYS A 804 -12.83 25.74 23.81
N LEU A 805 -12.03 24.87 24.42
CA LEU A 805 -10.57 24.90 24.29
C LEU A 805 -10.15 24.71 22.83
N LEU A 806 -9.32 25.62 22.31
CA LEU A 806 -8.86 25.51 20.92
C LEU A 806 -7.89 24.31 20.75
N PRO A 807 -7.91 23.63 19.59
CA PRO A 807 -6.90 22.63 19.24
C PRO A 807 -5.48 23.15 19.46
N GLY A 808 -4.56 22.30 19.90
CA GLY A 808 -3.17 22.65 20.18
C GLY A 808 -2.87 23.07 21.61
N TRP A 809 -3.88 23.33 22.43
CA TRP A 809 -3.69 23.58 23.86
C TRP A 809 -3.82 22.30 24.68
N VAL A 810 -3.00 22.20 25.72
CA VAL A 810 -3.06 21.19 26.77
C VAL A 810 -3.11 21.93 28.10
N LEU A 811 -4.04 21.55 28.96
CA LEU A 811 -4.14 22.13 30.30
C LEU A 811 -3.51 21.18 31.30
N LEU A 812 -2.52 21.65 32.04
CA LEU A 812 -1.82 20.88 33.07
C LEU A 812 -1.75 21.71 34.37
N PRO A 813 -1.74 21.06 35.55
CA PRO A 813 -1.49 21.76 36.81
C PRO A 813 -0.11 22.42 36.81
N GLY A 814 -0.03 23.67 37.24
CA GLY A 814 1.19 24.40 37.50
C GLY A 814 1.79 24.09 38.88
N PRO A 815 3.00 24.64 39.18
CA PRO A 815 3.63 24.49 40.50
C PRO A 815 2.78 25.04 41.66
N ASP A 816 1.95 26.02 41.36
CA ASP A 816 0.99 26.70 42.22
C ASP A 816 -0.35 25.95 42.37
N GLY A 817 -0.52 24.80 41.72
CA GLY A 817 -1.74 24.00 41.73
C GLY A 817 -2.86 24.52 40.81
N ASN A 818 -2.73 25.74 40.30
CA ASN A 818 -3.63 26.32 39.29
C ASN A 818 -3.37 25.72 37.90
N LEU A 819 -4.39 25.67 37.04
CA LEU A 819 -4.22 25.18 35.67
C LEU A 819 -3.42 26.17 34.82
N ARG A 820 -2.49 25.65 34.03
CA ARG A 820 -1.71 26.39 33.04
C ARG A 820 -1.93 25.79 31.65
N ALA A 821 -2.00 26.66 30.65
CA ALA A 821 -2.14 26.27 29.25
C ALA A 821 -0.76 26.13 28.58
N TYR A 822 -0.47 24.93 28.09
CA TYR A 822 0.73 24.58 27.34
C TYR A 822 0.37 24.31 25.88
N GLY A 823 1.32 24.54 24.97
CA GLY A 823 1.06 24.32 23.55
C GLY A 823 2.07 25.05 22.66
N PRO A 824 1.89 24.98 21.33
CA PRO A 824 2.78 25.59 20.35
C PRO A 824 2.79 27.13 20.41
N ALA A 825 1.74 27.71 20.99
CA ALA A 825 1.60 29.15 21.20
C ALA A 825 2.06 29.61 22.59
N ALA A 826 2.30 28.69 23.53
CA ALA A 826 2.68 29.03 24.90
C ALA A 826 4.20 29.22 25.06
N PRO A 827 4.64 30.01 26.07
CA PRO A 827 6.00 29.92 26.59
C PRO A 827 6.26 28.56 27.24
N GLN A 828 7.53 28.24 27.50
CA GLN A 828 7.91 26.95 28.10
C GLN A 828 7.25 26.73 29.48
N GLU A 829 7.08 27.80 30.25
CA GLU A 829 6.44 27.78 31.57
C GLU A 829 4.91 27.64 31.50
N GLY A 830 4.31 27.66 30.30
CA GLY A 830 2.86 27.70 30.11
C GLY A 830 2.23 29.02 30.53
N LEU A 831 0.99 29.25 30.10
CA LEU A 831 0.22 30.46 30.41
C LEU A 831 -0.69 30.22 31.63
N PRO A 832 -0.65 31.06 32.67
CA PRO A 832 -1.54 30.92 33.81
C PRO A 832 -2.99 31.19 33.41
N LEU A 833 -3.90 30.26 33.72
CA LEU A 833 -5.34 30.50 33.53
C LEU A 833 -5.92 31.27 34.73
N PRO A 834 -7.09 31.90 34.56
CA PRO A 834 -7.81 32.51 35.68
C PRO A 834 -8.00 31.54 36.85
N ASP A 835 -8.02 32.06 38.08
CA ASP A 835 -8.20 31.25 39.27
C ASP A 835 -9.45 30.37 39.19
N LYS A 836 -9.31 29.12 39.65
CA LYS A 836 -10.37 28.10 39.61
C LYS A 836 -10.87 27.72 38.20
N ALA A 837 -10.13 28.09 37.14
CA ALA A 837 -10.43 27.62 35.80
C ALA A 837 -10.43 26.09 35.75
N PHE A 838 -11.40 25.53 35.03
CA PHE A 838 -11.58 24.09 34.86
C PHE A 838 -12.11 23.79 33.46
N LEU A 839 -11.71 22.65 32.89
CA LEU A 839 -12.18 22.16 31.60
C LEU A 839 -13.20 21.04 31.81
N ASP A 840 -14.43 21.25 31.36
CA ASP A 840 -15.48 20.25 31.50
C ASP A 840 -15.35 19.08 30.50
N ALA A 841 -16.21 18.07 30.65
CA ALA A 841 -16.20 16.87 29.82
C ALA A 841 -16.52 17.14 28.34
N GLU A 842 -17.24 18.22 28.04
CA GLU A 842 -17.60 18.66 26.69
C GLU A 842 -16.53 19.55 26.04
N GLY A 843 -15.49 19.90 26.81
CA GLY A 843 -14.35 20.70 26.37
C GLY A 843 -14.53 22.21 26.57
N PHE A 844 -15.51 22.65 27.36
CA PHE A 844 -15.70 24.06 27.72
C PHE A 844 -14.83 24.47 28.90
N LEU A 845 -14.20 25.65 28.78
CA LEU A 845 -13.40 26.24 29.84
C LEU A 845 -14.29 27.15 30.71
N THR A 846 -14.34 26.91 32.02
CA THR A 846 -15.22 27.62 32.96
C THR A 846 -14.49 28.06 34.22
N ALA A 847 -15.03 29.08 34.90
CA ALA A 847 -14.55 29.58 36.20
C ALA A 847 -15.15 28.83 37.41
N TYR A 848 -16.14 27.96 37.21
CA TYR A 848 -16.86 27.30 38.30
C TYR A 848 -16.96 25.79 38.09
N LYS A 849 -16.58 25.01 39.11
CA LYS A 849 -16.81 23.56 39.11
C LYS A 849 -18.28 23.31 39.42
N ALA A 850 -19.11 23.15 38.39
CA ALA A 850 -20.48 22.70 38.60
C ALA A 850 -20.45 21.37 39.38
N PRO A 851 -21.28 21.18 40.42
CA PRO A 851 -21.33 19.91 41.13
C PRO A 851 -21.69 18.79 40.13
N PRO A 852 -21.12 17.59 40.26
CA PRO A 852 -21.42 16.49 39.34
C PRO A 852 -22.93 16.25 39.35
N ARG A 853 -23.54 16.24 38.16
CA ARG A 853 -24.93 15.78 38.00
C ARG A 853 -24.97 14.34 38.52
N ARG A 854 -25.77 14.12 39.57
CA ARG A 854 -26.06 12.79 40.12
C ARG A 854 -26.83 11.95 39.12
#